data_AF-A0A5J4ZZ66-F1
#
_entry.id   AF-A0A5J4ZZ66-F1
#
_cell.length_a   1.000
_cell.length_b   1.000
_cell.length_c   1.000
_cell.angle_alpha   90.00
_cell.angle_beta   90.00
_cell.angle_gamma   90.00
#
_symmetry.space_group_name_H-M   'P 1'
#
loop_
_entity.id
_entity.type
_entity.pdbx_description
1 polymer ?
#
loop_
_entity_poly.entity_id
_entity_poly.type
_entity_poly.pdbx_seq_one_letter_code
_entity_poly.pdbx_strand_id
1 'polypeptide(L)'
;MRISRFRLQNQLSALDSNLKIELDQLKSKISFLESSIDERTYDLKSKDERMKQLEKVIEEKSTSIGSLHSEIQSLQQKGSLDTKEQVGKVHARAVELEKQIDNLKKEIETQNKKKDALEARSNVAEKKILELNSKLENLQRINDEQTVRIRKTERSLQVAEEKIVKAKLEATSISKELKEVRKAWLPPWLAVHLVHCQSFIVTHWKEHGRPAMDVTVQKALEKKAHVEKWAEPHIEAFRTKWIPNYQGALNSIEPHVVKVQKMVDPYFQEAKKITKPYIDQVATATKPHVDKARVTLKPYTKKVLRAYKKVKKTASTYHHKVQGTIHKSLKNHEFAKPLATKELVWFMASAVMALPMLFLFKLTSVIFRKKPKKRTHNSHTSHTRRRPKRRSPGSLYFPVNQIQMKTAQAWRPGMKDMQILPAPRQRAHLKKPTWIIVLISLVSVFLICAYVYPPKNSSACYVFSSNGCKAFSNWLPPAPLREFTDEEIASRVVIRDILNAPPIPSKSPKIAFLFLSPGSLPFEKLWDKFFQGHEGKFSVYVHASKEKPVHLSRYFINREIHSEKVVWGKISMVDAERRLLANALQDPENRHFILLSDSCIPLHSFDFMYDYLMYTNVSFIDSFEDPGPHGSGRYSEHMLPEVEKKDFRKGAQWFTMKRQHAVIITADSLYYSKFRDYCKPGMDGRNCYSDEHYLPTFFHMLDPAGIANWSVTHVDWSEGKWHPKSYTAQDITYDLIRNITSIDESVHVTSDARKEIQITPCLWNGERRPCYLFARKFLPETLDNLIHLFPNYTTI
;
A
#
# COMPACT_ATOMS: atom_id res chain seq x y z
N MET A 1 3.84 16.07 -13.10
CA MET A 1 3.76 15.80 -14.55
C MET A 1 3.95 14.33 -14.88
N ARG A 2 5.14 13.70 -14.90
CA ARG A 2 5.24 12.25 -15.19
C ARG A 2 4.32 11.37 -14.33
N ILE A 3 4.32 11.53 -13.00
CA ILE A 3 3.40 10.84 -12.08
C ILE A 3 1.93 11.14 -12.42
N SER A 4 1.63 12.38 -12.83
CA SER A 4 0.30 12.84 -13.25
C SER A 4 -0.15 12.17 -14.56
N ARG A 5 0.78 12.01 -15.52
CA ARG A 5 0.57 11.25 -16.76
C ARG A 5 0.33 9.78 -16.44
N PHE A 6 1.19 9.16 -15.63
CA PHE A 6 1.06 7.76 -15.23
C PHE A 6 -0.27 7.50 -14.49
N ARG A 7 -0.70 8.40 -13.60
CA ARG A 7 -2.00 8.28 -12.90
C ARG A 7 -3.19 8.42 -13.86
N LEU A 8 -3.16 9.36 -14.81
CA LEU A 8 -4.19 9.47 -15.85
C LEU A 8 -4.19 8.28 -16.82
N GLN A 9 -3.01 7.80 -17.20
CA GLN A 9 -2.84 6.66 -18.10
C GLN A 9 -3.33 5.36 -17.42
N ASN A 10 -3.01 5.15 -16.14
CA ASN A 10 -3.53 4.04 -15.35
C ASN A 10 -5.04 4.16 -15.08
N GLN A 11 -5.60 5.37 -14.91
CA GLN A 11 -7.04 5.54 -14.78
C GLN A 11 -7.78 5.28 -16.10
N LEU A 12 -7.20 5.68 -17.24
CA LEU A 12 -7.74 5.38 -18.57
C LEU A 12 -7.63 3.89 -18.91
N SER A 13 -6.50 3.23 -18.61
CA SER A 13 -6.35 1.79 -18.81
C SER A 13 -7.20 0.98 -17.83
N ALA A 14 -7.42 1.48 -16.60
CA ALA A 14 -8.37 0.87 -15.67
C ALA A 14 -9.80 0.95 -16.24
N LEU A 15 -10.22 2.11 -16.76
CA LEU A 15 -11.55 2.28 -17.38
C LEU A 15 -11.74 1.37 -18.60
N ASP A 16 -10.77 1.34 -19.51
CA ASP A 16 -10.76 0.46 -20.70
C ASP A 16 -10.77 -1.02 -20.30
N SER A 17 -9.96 -1.41 -19.29
CA SER A 17 -9.97 -2.79 -18.78
C SER A 17 -11.29 -3.18 -18.13
N ASN A 18 -11.94 -2.28 -17.38
CA ASN A 18 -13.23 -2.56 -16.74
C ASN A 18 -14.36 -2.64 -17.77
N LEU A 19 -14.39 -1.72 -18.74
CA LEU A 19 -15.35 -1.77 -19.85
C LEU A 19 -15.18 -3.05 -20.69
N LYS A 20 -13.94 -3.48 -20.89
CA LYS A 20 -13.63 -4.75 -21.57
C LYS A 20 -14.04 -5.98 -20.74
N ILE A 21 -13.82 -5.98 -19.43
CA ILE A 21 -14.30 -7.05 -18.53
C ILE A 21 -15.83 -7.14 -18.57
N GLU A 22 -16.55 -6.00 -18.57
CA GLU A 22 -18.01 -5.98 -18.73
C GLU A 22 -18.45 -6.49 -20.11
N LEU A 23 -17.75 -6.11 -21.18
CA LEU A 23 -17.99 -6.59 -22.55
C LEU A 23 -17.81 -8.11 -22.68
N ASP A 24 -16.73 -8.66 -22.11
CA ASP A 24 -16.41 -10.08 -22.18
C ASP A 24 -17.27 -10.91 -21.20
N GLN A 25 -17.74 -10.32 -20.09
CA GLN A 25 -18.81 -10.88 -19.25
C GLN A 25 -20.17 -10.92 -19.96
N LEU A 26 -20.51 -9.93 -20.78
CA LEU A 26 -21.73 -9.93 -21.58
C LEU A 26 -21.66 -11.01 -22.68
N LYS A 27 -20.54 -11.10 -23.41
CA LYS A 27 -20.33 -12.13 -24.43
C LYS A 27 -20.40 -13.55 -23.87
N SER A 28 -19.77 -13.81 -22.73
CA SER A 28 -19.82 -15.13 -22.08
C SER A 28 -21.23 -15.49 -21.56
N LYS A 29 -22.01 -14.50 -21.10
CA LYS A 29 -23.43 -14.70 -20.76
C LYS A 29 -24.29 -14.99 -21.99
N ILE A 30 -24.07 -14.31 -23.10
CA ILE A 30 -24.77 -14.56 -24.37
C ILE A 30 -24.47 -15.99 -24.87
N SER A 31 -23.19 -16.35 -24.98
CA SER A 31 -22.78 -17.70 -25.41
C SER A 31 -23.30 -18.84 -24.51
N PHE A 32 -23.38 -18.62 -23.20
CA PHE A 32 -24.00 -19.58 -22.28
C PHE A 32 -25.52 -19.71 -22.49
N LEU A 33 -26.23 -18.60 -22.76
CA LEU A 33 -27.66 -18.62 -23.05
C LEU A 33 -27.97 -19.29 -24.39
N GLU A 34 -27.17 -19.01 -25.42
CA GLU A 34 -27.25 -19.67 -26.73
C GLU A 34 -27.10 -21.20 -26.58
N SER A 35 -26.02 -21.67 -25.95
CA SER A 35 -25.79 -23.10 -25.71
C SER A 35 -26.90 -23.78 -24.90
N SER A 36 -27.55 -23.08 -23.96
CA SER A 36 -28.66 -23.64 -23.18
C SER A 36 -30.00 -23.64 -23.94
N ILE A 37 -30.15 -22.78 -24.96
CA ILE A 37 -31.29 -22.83 -25.89
C ILE A 37 -31.12 -23.99 -26.87
N ASP A 38 -29.91 -24.22 -27.40
CA ASP A 38 -29.62 -25.35 -28.29
C ASP A 38 -29.89 -26.71 -27.61
N GLU A 39 -29.40 -26.89 -26.39
CA GLU A 39 -29.63 -28.10 -25.56
C GLU A 39 -31.14 -28.38 -25.37
N ARG A 40 -31.91 -27.35 -25.01
CA ARG A 40 -33.37 -27.45 -24.83
C ARG A 40 -34.10 -27.71 -26.15
N THR A 41 -33.61 -27.17 -27.26
CA THR A 41 -34.17 -27.38 -28.60
C THR A 41 -33.96 -28.82 -29.06
N TYR A 42 -32.83 -29.43 -28.70
CA TYR A 42 -32.57 -30.85 -28.93
C TYR A 42 -33.47 -31.77 -28.07
N ASP A 43 -33.60 -31.47 -26.77
CA ASP A 43 -34.49 -32.21 -25.86
C ASP A 43 -35.98 -32.13 -26.27
N LEU A 44 -36.46 -30.97 -26.72
CA LEU A 44 -37.81 -30.81 -27.28
C LEU A 44 -38.02 -31.67 -28.55
N LYS A 45 -37.06 -31.70 -29.47
CA LYS A 45 -37.14 -32.57 -30.68
C LYS A 45 -37.16 -34.06 -30.32
N SER A 46 -36.33 -34.48 -29.36
CA SER A 46 -36.32 -35.86 -28.84
C SER A 46 -37.65 -36.26 -28.21
N LYS A 47 -38.32 -35.32 -27.53
CA LYS A 47 -39.66 -35.54 -26.94
C LYS A 47 -40.76 -35.59 -27.99
N ASP A 48 -40.72 -34.77 -29.04
CA ASP A 48 -41.68 -34.82 -30.15
C ASP A 48 -41.67 -36.18 -30.86
N GLU A 49 -40.50 -36.74 -31.17
CA GLU A 49 -40.41 -38.08 -31.78
C GLU A 49 -40.94 -39.18 -30.86
N ARG A 50 -40.76 -39.06 -29.54
CA ARG A 50 -41.37 -39.98 -28.56
C ARG A 50 -42.89 -39.83 -28.47
N MET A 51 -43.44 -38.63 -28.66
CA MET A 51 -44.91 -38.45 -28.73
C MET A 51 -45.49 -39.10 -29.99
N LYS A 52 -44.88 -38.89 -31.17
CA LYS A 52 -45.29 -39.56 -32.42
C LYS A 52 -45.27 -41.09 -32.30
N GLN A 53 -44.28 -41.65 -31.62
CA GLN A 53 -44.22 -43.09 -31.34
C GLN A 53 -45.38 -43.57 -30.45
N LEU A 54 -45.75 -42.80 -29.42
CA LEU A 54 -46.89 -43.12 -28.55
C LEU A 54 -48.23 -42.99 -29.27
N GLU A 55 -48.40 -41.97 -30.11
CA GLU A 55 -49.59 -41.78 -30.96
C GLU A 55 -49.79 -42.96 -31.91
N LYS A 56 -48.72 -43.41 -32.58
CA LYS A 56 -48.76 -44.61 -33.45
C LYS A 56 -49.17 -45.88 -32.70
N VAL A 57 -48.67 -46.08 -31.47
CA VAL A 57 -49.04 -47.23 -30.62
C VAL A 57 -50.48 -47.14 -30.12
N ILE A 58 -51.03 -45.94 -29.91
CA ILE A 58 -52.45 -45.75 -29.59
C ILE A 58 -53.33 -46.12 -30.79
N GLU A 59 -52.95 -45.71 -32.01
CA GLU A 59 -53.68 -46.03 -33.24
C GLU A 59 -53.68 -47.54 -33.56
N GLU A 60 -52.52 -48.20 -33.44
CA GLU A 60 -52.38 -49.66 -33.58
C GLU A 60 -53.21 -50.44 -32.54
N LYS A 61 -53.38 -49.90 -31.33
CA LYS A 61 -54.26 -50.49 -30.31
C LYS A 61 -55.73 -50.22 -30.60
N SER A 62 -56.08 -49.03 -31.08
CA SER A 62 -57.46 -48.65 -31.43
C SER A 62 -58.02 -49.50 -32.57
N THR A 63 -57.24 -49.68 -33.65
CA THR A 63 -57.58 -50.56 -34.78
C THR A 63 -57.72 -52.02 -34.34
N SER A 64 -56.85 -52.49 -33.45
CA SER A 64 -56.92 -53.83 -32.85
C SER A 64 -58.19 -54.05 -32.01
N ILE A 65 -58.61 -53.05 -31.22
CA ILE A 65 -59.88 -53.07 -30.45
C ILE A 65 -61.07 -53.11 -31.41
N GLY A 66 -61.08 -52.31 -32.47
CA GLY A 66 -62.13 -52.32 -33.50
C GLY A 66 -62.29 -53.70 -34.16
N SER A 67 -61.18 -54.36 -34.51
CA SER A 67 -61.18 -55.73 -35.04
C SER A 67 -61.83 -56.71 -34.04
N LEU A 68 -61.37 -56.71 -32.79
CA LEU A 68 -61.92 -57.58 -31.74
C LEU A 68 -63.41 -57.32 -31.48
N HIS A 69 -63.86 -56.08 -31.56
CA HIS A 69 -65.29 -55.73 -31.39
C HIS A 69 -66.15 -56.34 -32.50
N SER A 70 -65.68 -56.28 -33.76
CA SER A 70 -66.36 -56.91 -34.90
C SER A 70 -66.37 -58.45 -34.82
N GLU A 71 -65.31 -59.04 -34.27
CA GLU A 71 -65.17 -60.49 -34.09
C GLU A 71 -66.09 -61.01 -32.96
N ILE A 72 -66.23 -60.26 -31.86
CA ILE A 72 -67.22 -60.52 -30.81
C ILE A 72 -68.65 -60.43 -31.38
N GLN A 73 -68.94 -59.40 -32.19
CA GLN A 73 -70.26 -59.20 -32.80
C GLN A 73 -70.63 -60.34 -33.78
N SER A 74 -69.64 -60.87 -34.51
CA SER A 74 -69.76 -62.09 -35.33
C SER A 74 -70.05 -63.33 -34.48
N LEU A 75 -69.31 -63.54 -33.38
CA LEU A 75 -69.50 -64.68 -32.48
C LEU A 75 -70.86 -64.66 -31.77
N GLN A 76 -71.42 -63.49 -31.46
CA GLN A 76 -72.75 -63.36 -30.85
C GLN A 76 -73.89 -63.87 -31.75
N GLN A 77 -73.71 -63.96 -33.07
CA GLN A 77 -74.71 -64.56 -33.97
C GLN A 77 -74.65 -66.11 -34.02
N LYS A 78 -73.54 -66.74 -33.60
CA LYS A 78 -73.38 -68.20 -33.63
C LYS A 78 -73.53 -68.80 -32.23
N GLY A 79 -74.78 -69.04 -31.84
CA GLY A 79 -75.13 -69.62 -30.54
C GLY A 79 -74.57 -71.03 -30.32
N SER A 80 -73.53 -71.13 -29.50
CA SER A 80 -73.08 -72.37 -28.84
C SER A 80 -72.75 -72.06 -27.39
N LEU A 81 -73.04 -72.98 -26.47
CA LEU A 81 -72.99 -72.70 -25.02
C LEU A 81 -71.58 -72.44 -24.47
N ASP A 82 -70.55 -72.97 -25.14
CA ASP A 82 -69.14 -72.88 -24.72
C ASP A 82 -68.51 -71.49 -24.96
N THR A 83 -69.12 -70.65 -25.82
CA THR A 83 -68.52 -69.35 -26.18
C THR A 83 -68.66 -68.27 -25.10
N LYS A 84 -69.58 -68.44 -24.13
CA LYS A 84 -69.92 -67.38 -23.17
C LYS A 84 -68.80 -67.05 -22.19
N GLU A 85 -68.02 -68.01 -21.73
CA GLU A 85 -66.89 -67.72 -20.81
C GLU A 85 -65.72 -67.05 -21.56
N GLN A 86 -65.44 -67.51 -22.78
CA GLN A 86 -64.40 -66.97 -23.65
C GLN A 86 -64.65 -65.48 -23.94
N VAL A 87 -65.89 -65.13 -24.32
CA VAL A 87 -66.30 -63.73 -24.61
C VAL A 87 -66.14 -62.84 -23.38
N GLY A 88 -66.51 -63.31 -22.18
CA GLY A 88 -66.34 -62.54 -20.93
C GLY A 88 -64.88 -62.15 -20.65
N LYS A 89 -63.94 -63.08 -20.86
CA LYS A 89 -62.49 -62.82 -20.72
C LYS A 89 -61.94 -61.84 -21.76
N VAL A 90 -62.47 -61.84 -22.99
CA VAL A 90 -62.06 -60.86 -24.02
C VAL A 90 -62.64 -59.47 -23.72
N HIS A 91 -63.91 -59.37 -23.30
CA HIS A 91 -64.54 -58.09 -22.98
C HIS A 91 -63.85 -57.39 -21.79
N ALA A 92 -63.46 -58.14 -20.75
CA ALA A 92 -62.68 -57.61 -19.63
C ALA A 92 -61.30 -57.07 -20.06
N ARG A 93 -60.65 -57.70 -21.06
CA ARG A 93 -59.38 -57.21 -21.63
C ARG A 93 -59.57 -55.96 -22.48
N ALA A 94 -60.68 -55.82 -23.21
CA ALA A 94 -60.99 -54.61 -23.96
C ALA A 94 -61.15 -53.40 -23.04
N VAL A 95 -61.95 -53.51 -21.97
CA VAL A 95 -62.19 -52.43 -21.00
C VAL A 95 -60.90 -51.97 -20.30
N GLU A 96 -59.99 -52.89 -19.93
CA GLU A 96 -58.71 -52.52 -19.34
C GLU A 96 -57.75 -51.88 -20.36
N LEU A 97 -57.79 -52.26 -21.64
CA LEU A 97 -57.03 -51.58 -22.71
C LEU A 97 -57.57 -50.17 -22.99
N GLU A 98 -58.89 -49.97 -23.03
CA GLU A 98 -59.52 -48.65 -23.19
C GLU A 98 -59.12 -47.69 -22.08
N LYS A 99 -59.17 -48.16 -20.82
CA LYS A 99 -58.74 -47.42 -19.63
C LYS A 99 -57.24 -47.05 -19.67
N GLN A 100 -56.39 -47.92 -20.23
CA GLN A 100 -54.96 -47.60 -20.43
C GLN A 100 -54.75 -46.56 -21.53
N ILE A 101 -55.51 -46.62 -22.64
CA ILE A 101 -55.50 -45.62 -23.71
C ILE A 101 -55.92 -44.24 -23.18
N ASP A 102 -56.99 -44.17 -22.39
CA ASP A 102 -57.47 -42.89 -21.83
C ASP A 102 -56.52 -42.28 -20.79
N ASN A 103 -55.76 -43.10 -20.07
CA ASN A 103 -54.70 -42.60 -19.19
C ASN A 103 -53.50 -42.05 -19.99
N LEU A 104 -53.12 -42.72 -21.10
CA LEU A 104 -52.07 -42.24 -22.01
C LEU A 104 -52.46 -40.94 -22.73
N LYS A 105 -53.70 -40.82 -23.20
CA LYS A 105 -54.22 -39.58 -23.81
C LYS A 105 -54.10 -38.38 -22.86
N LYS A 106 -54.45 -38.56 -21.57
CA LYS A 106 -54.34 -37.52 -20.55
C LYS A 106 -52.89 -37.11 -20.32
N GLU A 107 -51.96 -38.05 -20.24
CA GLU A 107 -50.53 -37.73 -20.10
C GLU A 107 -50.03 -36.89 -21.29
N ILE A 108 -50.32 -37.33 -22.54
CA ILE A 108 -49.97 -36.59 -23.78
C ILE A 108 -50.55 -35.17 -23.75
N GLU A 109 -51.81 -34.98 -23.36
CA GLU A 109 -52.43 -33.66 -23.26
C GLU A 109 -51.72 -32.74 -22.25
N THR A 110 -51.22 -33.29 -21.13
CA THR A 110 -50.41 -32.48 -20.19
C THR A 110 -49.00 -32.20 -20.70
N GLN A 111 -48.43 -33.05 -21.55
CA GLN A 111 -47.09 -32.82 -22.14
C GLN A 111 -47.13 -31.77 -23.24
N ASN A 112 -48.15 -31.78 -24.11
CA ASN A 112 -48.37 -30.71 -25.10
C ASN A 112 -48.55 -29.34 -24.41
N LYS A 113 -49.37 -29.23 -23.36
CA LYS A 113 -49.51 -27.97 -22.59
C LYS A 113 -48.21 -27.49 -21.93
N LYS A 114 -47.24 -28.38 -21.68
CA LYS A 114 -45.88 -28.02 -21.21
C LYS A 114 -44.99 -27.57 -22.38
N LYS A 115 -45.11 -28.18 -23.57
CA LYS A 115 -44.42 -27.78 -24.81
C LYS A 115 -44.77 -26.33 -25.19
N ASP A 116 -46.07 -26.02 -25.32
CA ASP A 116 -46.56 -24.69 -25.71
C ASP A 116 -46.04 -23.60 -24.76
N ALA A 117 -46.05 -23.89 -23.44
CA ALA A 117 -45.57 -23.00 -22.40
C ALA A 117 -44.03 -22.81 -22.38
N LEU A 118 -43.27 -23.74 -22.95
CA LEU A 118 -41.82 -23.61 -23.15
C LEU A 118 -41.50 -22.85 -24.44
N GLU A 119 -42.22 -23.14 -25.53
CA GLU A 119 -42.06 -22.47 -26.82
C GLU A 119 -42.39 -20.97 -26.72
N ALA A 120 -43.47 -20.61 -26.03
CA ALA A 120 -43.80 -19.22 -25.72
C ALA A 120 -42.70 -18.50 -24.90
N ARG A 121 -41.95 -19.23 -24.05
CA ARG A 121 -40.82 -18.66 -23.29
C ARG A 121 -39.56 -18.51 -24.14
N SER A 122 -39.29 -19.42 -25.09
CA SER A 122 -38.16 -19.32 -26.03
C SER A 122 -38.29 -18.09 -26.92
N ASN A 123 -39.47 -17.91 -27.52
CA ASN A 123 -39.81 -16.75 -28.36
C ASN A 123 -39.66 -15.38 -27.64
N VAL A 124 -39.72 -15.35 -26.31
CA VAL A 124 -39.48 -14.16 -25.48
C VAL A 124 -37.99 -13.98 -25.11
N ALA A 125 -37.21 -15.06 -25.08
CA ALA A 125 -35.78 -15.02 -24.85
C ALA A 125 -35.03 -14.51 -26.10
N GLU A 126 -35.33 -15.05 -27.28
CA GLU A 126 -34.71 -14.67 -28.57
C GLU A 126 -34.81 -13.16 -28.84
N LYS A 127 -35.99 -12.58 -28.63
CA LYS A 127 -36.22 -11.13 -28.80
C LYS A 127 -35.33 -10.27 -27.90
N LYS A 128 -34.99 -10.75 -26.70
CA LYS A 128 -34.07 -10.06 -25.78
C LYS A 128 -32.61 -10.21 -26.20
N ILE A 129 -32.21 -11.33 -26.79
CA ILE A 129 -30.86 -11.52 -27.34
C ILE A 129 -30.63 -10.56 -28.51
N LEU A 130 -31.59 -10.44 -29.43
CA LEU A 130 -31.55 -9.47 -30.53
C LEU A 130 -31.44 -8.01 -30.03
N GLU A 131 -32.22 -7.64 -29.00
CA GLU A 131 -32.13 -6.32 -28.38
C GLU A 131 -30.74 -6.06 -27.77
N LEU A 132 -30.19 -7.02 -27.01
CA LEU A 132 -28.87 -6.91 -26.36
C LEU A 132 -27.74 -6.77 -27.38
N ASN A 133 -27.78 -7.52 -28.49
CA ASN A 133 -26.78 -7.42 -29.55
C ASN A 133 -26.76 -6.02 -30.19
N SER A 134 -27.94 -5.41 -30.44
CA SER A 134 -28.03 -4.04 -30.96
C SER A 134 -27.44 -2.98 -30.00
N LYS A 135 -27.49 -3.23 -28.69
CA LYS A 135 -26.88 -2.37 -27.66
C LYS A 135 -25.36 -2.56 -27.59
N LEU A 136 -24.88 -3.80 -27.76
CA LEU A 136 -23.46 -4.15 -27.76
C LEU A 136 -22.68 -3.42 -28.88
N GLU A 137 -23.22 -3.42 -30.11
CA GLU A 137 -22.59 -2.74 -31.25
C GLU A 137 -22.47 -1.22 -31.04
N ASN A 138 -23.52 -0.59 -30.48
CA ASN A 138 -23.51 0.85 -30.21
C ASN A 138 -22.48 1.24 -29.14
N LEU A 139 -22.30 0.41 -28.10
CA LEU A 139 -21.25 0.60 -27.09
C LEU A 139 -19.85 0.44 -27.69
N GLN A 140 -19.65 -0.56 -28.55
CA GLN A 140 -18.36 -0.79 -29.19
C GLN A 140 -17.92 0.41 -30.06
N ARG A 141 -18.84 0.97 -30.87
CA ARG A 141 -18.59 2.19 -31.66
C ARG A 141 -18.18 3.39 -30.79
N ILE A 142 -18.77 3.53 -29.59
CA ILE A 142 -18.41 4.61 -28.65
C ILE A 142 -16.99 4.40 -28.09
N ASN A 143 -16.58 3.16 -27.81
CA ASN A 143 -15.23 2.89 -27.30
C ASN A 143 -14.14 3.17 -28.34
N ASP A 144 -14.40 2.84 -29.61
CA ASP A 144 -13.48 3.16 -30.72
C ASP A 144 -13.30 4.68 -30.90
N GLU A 145 -14.39 5.45 -30.82
CA GLU A 145 -14.32 6.92 -30.83
C GLU A 145 -13.51 7.50 -29.66
N GLN A 146 -13.68 6.98 -28.44
CA GLN A 146 -12.88 7.42 -27.30
C GLN A 146 -11.40 7.07 -27.46
N THR A 147 -11.10 5.86 -27.95
CA THR A 147 -9.73 5.40 -28.24
C THR A 147 -8.99 6.35 -29.20
N VAL A 148 -9.66 6.82 -30.26
CA VAL A 148 -9.10 7.81 -31.20
C VAL A 148 -8.83 9.16 -30.52
N ARG A 149 -9.74 9.62 -29.65
CA ARG A 149 -9.59 10.87 -28.89
C ARG A 149 -8.42 10.81 -27.90
N ILE A 150 -8.23 9.68 -27.20
CA ILE A 150 -7.13 9.44 -26.25
C ILE A 150 -5.77 9.45 -26.96
N ARG A 151 -5.63 8.74 -28.10
CA ARG A 151 -4.39 8.76 -28.90
C ARG A 151 -4.01 10.17 -29.38
N LYS A 152 -4.99 11.06 -29.58
CA LYS A 152 -4.77 12.47 -29.96
C LYS A 152 -4.26 13.32 -28.79
N THR A 153 -4.79 13.15 -27.58
CA THR A 153 -4.31 13.89 -26.40
C THR A 153 -2.93 13.39 -25.95
N GLU A 154 -2.67 12.08 -26.01
CA GLU A 154 -1.37 11.50 -25.66
C GLU A 154 -0.22 12.08 -26.49
N ARG A 155 -0.39 12.17 -27.81
CA ARG A 155 0.60 12.79 -28.71
C ARG A 155 0.90 14.24 -28.31
N SER A 156 -0.11 15.01 -27.92
CA SER A 156 0.08 16.40 -27.47
C SER A 156 0.82 16.50 -26.13
N LEU A 157 0.64 15.52 -25.25
CA LEU A 157 1.33 15.44 -23.95
C LEU A 157 2.79 15.03 -24.11
N GLN A 158 3.12 14.11 -25.02
CA GLN A 158 4.50 13.75 -25.34
C GLN A 158 5.32 14.96 -25.81
N VAL A 159 4.79 15.74 -26.76
CA VAL A 159 5.42 16.97 -27.27
C VAL A 159 5.61 18.03 -26.16
N ALA A 160 4.77 18.02 -25.11
CA ALA A 160 4.96 18.88 -23.94
C ALA A 160 6.07 18.36 -23.01
N GLU A 161 6.14 17.05 -22.76
CA GLU A 161 7.19 16.46 -21.92
C GLU A 161 8.60 16.59 -22.54
N GLU A 162 8.74 16.43 -23.86
CA GLU A 162 10.01 16.65 -24.58
C GLU A 162 10.53 18.08 -24.39
N LYS A 163 9.66 19.09 -24.50
CA LYS A 163 10.00 20.50 -24.26
C LYS A 163 10.42 20.75 -22.81
N ILE A 164 9.81 20.09 -21.84
CA ILE A 164 10.17 20.18 -20.42
C ILE A 164 11.51 19.48 -20.14
N VAL A 165 11.79 18.34 -20.77
CA VAL A 165 13.09 17.66 -20.67
C VAL A 165 14.21 18.54 -21.25
N LYS A 166 13.99 19.17 -22.41
CA LYS A 166 14.95 20.12 -23.00
C LYS A 166 15.22 21.30 -22.06
N ALA A 167 14.19 21.95 -21.54
CA ALA A 167 14.34 23.06 -20.58
C ALA A 167 15.06 22.61 -19.29
N LYS A 168 14.84 21.38 -18.82
CA LYS A 168 15.56 20.81 -17.67
C LYS A 168 17.04 20.57 -17.96
N LEU A 169 17.40 20.13 -19.16
CA LEU A 169 18.79 19.95 -19.60
C LEU A 169 19.53 21.28 -19.75
N GLU A 170 18.88 22.31 -20.31
CA GLU A 170 19.41 23.67 -20.36
C GLU A 170 19.65 24.22 -18.94
N ALA A 171 18.69 24.03 -18.03
CA ALA A 171 18.83 24.44 -16.63
C ALA A 171 19.93 23.66 -15.86
N THR A 172 20.13 22.37 -16.11
CA THR A 172 21.23 21.61 -15.47
C THR A 172 22.59 21.95 -16.07
N SER A 173 22.67 22.33 -17.36
CA SER A 173 23.90 22.88 -17.96
C SER A 173 24.30 24.18 -17.27
N ILE A 174 23.37 25.14 -17.17
CA ILE A 174 23.58 26.42 -16.46
C ILE A 174 23.96 26.18 -14.98
N SER A 175 23.33 25.21 -14.33
CA SER A 175 23.67 24.80 -12.96
C SER A 175 25.09 24.23 -12.84
N LYS A 176 25.56 23.45 -13.82
CA LYS A 176 26.91 22.88 -13.86
C LYS A 176 27.97 23.98 -14.04
N GLU A 177 27.75 24.95 -14.94
CA GLU A 177 28.60 26.13 -15.08
C GLU A 177 28.70 26.92 -13.77
N LEU A 178 27.55 27.20 -13.13
CA LEU A 178 27.48 27.84 -11.81
C LEU A 178 28.19 27.03 -10.71
N LYS A 179 28.23 25.70 -10.82
CA LYS A 179 28.88 24.81 -9.83
C LYS A 179 30.41 24.82 -9.96
N GLU A 180 30.96 24.92 -11.17
CA GLU A 180 32.41 25.12 -11.36
C GLU A 180 32.84 26.53 -10.93
N VAL A 181 32.03 27.56 -11.22
CA VAL A 181 32.24 28.91 -10.66
C VAL A 181 32.20 28.91 -9.12
N ARG A 182 31.33 28.09 -8.51
CA ARG A 182 31.22 27.95 -7.05
C ARG A 182 32.45 27.25 -6.42
N LYS A 183 32.96 26.17 -7.02
CA LYS A 183 34.15 25.44 -6.51
C LYS A 183 35.38 26.33 -6.43
N ALA A 184 35.54 27.27 -7.36
CA ALA A 184 36.78 28.00 -7.55
C ALA A 184 37.06 29.13 -6.52
N TRP A 185 36.12 29.51 -5.63
CA TRP A 185 36.31 30.78 -4.87
C TRP A 185 35.55 31.03 -3.55
N LEU A 186 35.11 30.03 -2.77
CA LEU A 186 34.35 30.28 -1.52
C LEU A 186 34.92 29.60 -0.25
N PRO A 187 35.53 30.38 0.68
CA PRO A 187 35.93 29.88 2.00
C PRO A 187 34.73 29.56 2.92
N PRO A 188 34.87 28.63 3.90
CA PRO A 188 33.75 28.13 4.70
C PRO A 188 32.93 29.18 5.46
N TRP A 189 33.55 30.27 5.93
CA TRP A 189 32.83 31.31 6.69
C TRP A 189 31.77 32.05 5.86
N LEU A 190 31.94 32.17 4.53
CA LEU A 190 30.90 32.75 3.68
C LEU A 190 29.74 31.78 3.44
N ALA A 191 29.97 30.47 3.55
CA ALA A 191 28.88 29.49 3.52
C ALA A 191 27.94 29.66 4.72
N VAL A 192 28.47 29.98 5.91
CA VAL A 192 27.67 30.29 7.11
C VAL A 192 26.82 31.56 6.91
N HIS A 193 27.39 32.61 6.31
CA HIS A 193 26.61 33.80 5.98
C HIS A 193 25.58 33.56 4.85
N LEU A 194 25.88 32.68 3.88
CA LEU A 194 24.91 32.24 2.88
C LEU A 194 23.77 31.42 3.49
N VAL A 195 24.04 30.57 4.49
CA VAL A 195 22.98 29.91 5.29
C VAL A 195 22.13 30.94 6.03
N HIS A 196 22.71 32.05 6.53
CA HIS A 196 21.94 33.12 7.14
C HIS A 196 21.09 33.91 6.12
N CYS A 197 21.60 34.17 4.90
CA CYS A 197 20.79 34.73 3.81
C CYS A 197 19.71 33.77 3.31
N GLN A 198 19.99 32.46 3.26
CA GLN A 198 19.02 31.43 2.90
C GLN A 198 17.92 31.31 3.97
N SER A 199 18.29 31.40 5.25
CA SER A 199 17.35 31.53 6.37
C SER A 199 16.49 32.78 6.22
N PHE A 200 17.09 33.95 5.96
CA PHE A 200 16.35 35.21 5.73
C PHE A 200 15.39 35.13 4.53
N ILE A 201 15.78 34.51 3.42
CA ILE A 201 14.90 34.30 2.26
C ILE A 201 13.76 33.32 2.62
N VAL A 202 14.04 32.27 3.40
CA VAL A 202 13.03 31.31 3.86
C VAL A 202 12.07 31.90 4.90
N THR A 203 12.52 32.76 5.81
CA THR A 203 11.63 33.49 6.73
C THR A 203 10.82 34.54 5.97
N HIS A 204 11.43 35.35 5.12
CA HIS A 204 10.70 36.35 4.32
C HIS A 204 9.69 35.69 3.34
N TRP A 205 10.01 34.50 2.81
CA TRP A 205 9.05 33.66 2.11
C TRP A 205 7.93 33.16 3.03
N LYS A 206 8.22 32.67 4.24
CA LYS A 206 7.17 32.25 5.20
C LYS A 206 6.31 33.41 5.72
N GLU A 207 6.86 34.61 5.87
CA GLU A 207 6.20 35.79 6.45
C GLU A 207 5.39 36.61 5.42
N HIS A 208 5.78 36.60 4.15
CA HIS A 208 5.11 37.39 3.10
C HIS A 208 4.71 36.58 1.86
N GLY A 209 5.59 35.72 1.35
CA GLY A 209 5.31 34.94 0.13
C GLY A 209 4.24 33.86 0.34
N ARG A 210 4.35 33.11 1.43
CA ARG A 210 3.44 32.03 1.81
C ARG A 210 2.04 32.56 2.14
N PRO A 211 1.82 33.51 3.06
CA PRO A 211 0.47 34.04 3.29
C PRO A 211 -0.15 34.71 2.07
N ALA A 212 0.63 35.29 1.13
CA ALA A 212 0.08 35.79 -0.14
C ALA A 212 -0.38 34.67 -1.08
N MET A 213 0.37 33.56 -1.15
CA MET A 213 -0.04 32.34 -1.85
C MET A 213 -1.23 31.66 -1.17
N ASP A 214 -1.20 31.53 0.14
CA ASP A 214 -2.27 30.90 0.93
C ASP A 214 -3.56 31.73 0.81
N VAL A 215 -3.50 33.07 0.79
CA VAL A 215 -4.67 33.94 0.50
C VAL A 215 -5.20 33.78 -0.93
N THR A 216 -4.35 33.48 -1.92
CA THR A 216 -4.84 33.22 -3.30
C THR A 216 -5.42 31.81 -3.45
N VAL A 217 -4.84 30.80 -2.80
CA VAL A 217 -5.40 29.45 -2.70
C VAL A 217 -6.72 29.46 -1.91
N GLN A 218 -6.76 30.18 -0.79
CA GLN A 218 -7.95 30.34 0.04
C GLN A 218 -9.06 31.08 -0.71
N LYS A 219 -8.76 32.14 -1.49
CA LYS A 219 -9.75 32.75 -2.40
C LYS A 219 -10.25 31.81 -3.51
N ALA A 220 -9.42 30.88 -3.98
CA ALA A 220 -9.87 29.85 -4.93
C ALA A 220 -10.78 28.82 -4.25
N LEU A 221 -10.46 28.40 -3.03
CA LEU A 221 -11.29 27.50 -2.20
C LEU A 221 -12.58 28.17 -1.72
N GLU A 222 -12.55 29.45 -1.35
CA GLU A 222 -13.74 30.25 -1.04
C GLU A 222 -14.66 30.37 -2.25
N LYS A 223 -14.12 30.60 -3.46
CA LYS A 223 -14.92 30.57 -4.69
C LYS A 223 -15.49 29.18 -4.99
N LYS A 224 -14.74 28.11 -4.74
CA LYS A 224 -15.26 26.72 -4.84
C LYS A 224 -16.41 26.50 -3.85
N ALA A 225 -16.23 26.86 -2.58
CA ALA A 225 -17.24 26.74 -1.54
C ALA A 225 -18.48 27.63 -1.80
N HIS A 226 -18.31 28.77 -2.48
CA HIS A 226 -19.43 29.62 -2.90
C HIS A 226 -20.24 28.99 -4.04
N VAL A 227 -19.58 28.27 -4.96
CA VAL A 227 -20.25 27.45 -5.99
C VAL A 227 -20.94 26.24 -5.37
N GLU A 228 -20.33 25.59 -4.39
CA GLU A 228 -20.94 24.47 -3.66
C GLU A 228 -22.16 24.91 -2.83
N LYS A 229 -22.09 26.05 -2.11
CA LYS A 229 -23.25 26.65 -1.41
C LYS A 229 -24.34 27.18 -2.33
N TRP A 230 -24.00 27.58 -3.56
CA TRP A 230 -24.99 27.94 -4.57
C TRP A 230 -25.69 26.71 -5.15
N ALA A 231 -24.98 25.57 -5.24
CA ALA A 231 -25.53 24.30 -5.67
C ALA A 231 -26.37 23.58 -4.58
N GLU A 232 -25.99 23.69 -3.30
CA GLU A 232 -26.67 23.06 -2.15
C GLU A 232 -28.21 23.10 -2.20
N PRO A 233 -28.88 24.28 -2.25
CA PRO A 233 -30.35 24.33 -2.25
C PRO A 233 -30.98 23.75 -3.52
N HIS A 234 -30.28 23.76 -4.65
CA HIS A 234 -30.74 23.08 -5.87
C HIS A 234 -30.58 21.57 -5.77
N ILE A 235 -29.50 21.08 -5.14
CA ILE A 235 -29.26 19.65 -4.88
C ILE A 235 -30.27 19.12 -3.85
N GLU A 236 -30.57 19.86 -2.79
CA GLU A 236 -31.59 19.44 -1.80
C GLU A 236 -33.01 19.47 -2.36
N ALA A 237 -33.36 20.44 -3.19
CA ALA A 237 -34.64 20.45 -3.92
C ALA A 237 -34.77 19.24 -4.88
N PHE A 238 -33.67 18.82 -5.51
CA PHE A 238 -33.60 17.59 -6.31
C PHE A 238 -33.74 16.35 -5.43
N ARG A 239 -33.05 16.31 -4.28
CA ARG A 239 -33.03 15.18 -3.35
C ARG A 239 -34.40 14.91 -2.71
N THR A 240 -35.10 15.97 -2.30
CA THR A 240 -36.37 15.87 -1.55
C THR A 240 -37.60 15.80 -2.44
N LYS A 241 -37.61 16.50 -3.59
CA LYS A 241 -38.81 16.64 -4.42
C LYS A 241 -38.81 15.79 -5.69
N TRP A 242 -37.65 15.28 -6.13
CA TRP A 242 -37.54 14.47 -7.35
C TRP A 242 -37.18 13.00 -7.12
N ILE A 243 -36.26 12.65 -6.22
CA ILE A 243 -35.78 11.25 -6.07
C ILE A 243 -36.90 10.19 -5.96
N PRO A 244 -37.97 10.37 -5.15
CA PRO A 244 -39.06 9.39 -5.08
C PRO A 244 -39.77 9.16 -6.42
N ASN A 245 -39.97 10.22 -7.20
CA ASN A 245 -40.58 10.13 -8.54
C ASN A 245 -39.56 9.67 -9.60
N TYR A 246 -38.27 9.91 -9.38
CA TYR A 246 -37.19 9.58 -10.31
C TYR A 246 -36.94 8.07 -10.39
N GLN A 247 -37.14 7.32 -9.29
CA GLN A 247 -37.06 5.85 -9.32
C GLN A 247 -38.17 5.22 -10.19
N GLY A 248 -39.34 5.84 -10.31
CA GLY A 248 -40.37 5.43 -11.26
C GLY A 248 -40.09 5.87 -12.70
N ALA A 249 -39.54 7.08 -12.89
CA ALA A 249 -39.32 7.67 -14.21
C ALA A 249 -38.04 7.20 -14.94
N LEU A 250 -37.05 6.66 -14.21
CA LEU A 250 -35.74 6.29 -14.78
C LEU A 250 -35.82 5.24 -15.90
N ASN A 251 -36.85 4.40 -15.91
CA ASN A 251 -37.07 3.38 -16.94
C ASN A 251 -37.61 3.94 -18.29
N SER A 252 -37.75 5.26 -18.44
CA SER A 252 -38.45 5.86 -19.59
C SER A 252 -37.74 7.05 -20.28
N ILE A 253 -36.71 7.65 -19.67
CA ILE A 253 -36.15 8.96 -20.11
C ILE A 253 -34.71 8.89 -20.65
N GLU A 254 -34.26 7.72 -21.11
CA GLU A 254 -33.01 7.59 -21.88
C GLU A 254 -32.97 8.50 -23.15
N PRO A 255 -34.06 8.67 -23.94
CA PRO A 255 -34.01 9.45 -25.19
C PRO A 255 -33.86 10.98 -25.06
N HIS A 256 -33.98 11.56 -23.86
CA HIS A 256 -34.02 13.03 -23.71
C HIS A 256 -32.70 13.67 -23.24
N VAL A 257 -31.74 12.88 -22.75
CA VAL A 257 -30.41 13.37 -22.34
C VAL A 257 -29.69 14.07 -23.51
N VAL A 258 -29.80 13.51 -24.71
CA VAL A 258 -29.24 14.06 -25.97
C VAL A 258 -29.79 15.45 -26.30
N LYS A 259 -31.03 15.77 -25.88
CA LYS A 259 -31.69 17.06 -26.15
C LYS A 259 -31.15 18.18 -25.24
N VAL A 260 -30.84 17.85 -23.98
CA VAL A 260 -30.20 18.79 -23.04
C VAL A 260 -28.75 19.09 -23.45
N GLN A 261 -28.01 18.08 -23.90
CA GLN A 261 -26.61 18.27 -24.32
C GLN A 261 -26.48 19.25 -25.49
N LYS A 262 -27.41 19.21 -26.46
CA LYS A 262 -27.50 20.18 -27.57
C LYS A 262 -27.87 21.62 -27.15
N MET A 263 -28.41 21.85 -25.95
CA MET A 263 -28.75 23.20 -25.46
C MET A 263 -27.57 23.95 -24.82
N VAL A 264 -26.55 23.24 -24.31
CA VAL A 264 -25.49 23.85 -23.48
C VAL A 264 -24.27 24.30 -24.30
N ASP A 265 -23.92 23.57 -25.36
CA ASP A 265 -22.74 23.85 -26.20
C ASP A 265 -22.64 25.28 -26.77
N PRO A 266 -23.72 25.95 -27.23
CA PRO A 266 -23.62 27.30 -27.80
C PRO A 266 -23.05 28.34 -26.83
N TYR A 267 -23.51 28.31 -25.57
CA TYR A 267 -23.06 29.24 -24.53
C TYR A 267 -21.57 29.09 -24.21
N PHE A 268 -21.03 27.87 -24.33
CA PHE A 268 -19.62 27.60 -24.07
C PHE A 268 -18.69 28.14 -25.17
N GLN A 269 -19.15 28.20 -26.42
CA GLN A 269 -18.36 28.82 -27.51
C GLN A 269 -18.42 30.35 -27.45
N GLU A 270 -19.53 30.95 -27.02
CA GLU A 270 -19.64 32.42 -26.94
C GLU A 270 -18.74 32.99 -25.83
N ALA A 271 -18.68 32.34 -24.66
CA ALA A 271 -17.72 32.69 -23.59
C ALA A 271 -16.25 32.63 -24.05
N LYS A 272 -15.94 31.72 -24.99
CA LYS A 272 -14.61 31.50 -25.57
C LYS A 272 -14.23 32.54 -26.64
N LYS A 273 -15.20 33.11 -27.37
CA LYS A 273 -14.99 34.31 -28.21
C LYS A 273 -14.59 35.51 -27.35
N ILE A 274 -15.32 35.76 -26.27
CA ILE A 274 -15.16 36.96 -25.43
C ILE A 274 -13.81 36.98 -24.70
N THR A 275 -13.36 35.83 -24.18
CA THR A 275 -12.17 35.75 -23.32
C THR A 275 -10.84 35.77 -24.08
N LYS A 276 -10.79 35.30 -25.32
CA LYS A 276 -9.53 35.15 -26.08
C LYS A 276 -8.80 36.48 -26.38
N PRO A 277 -9.42 37.52 -26.97
CA PRO A 277 -8.67 38.72 -27.43
C PRO A 277 -8.00 39.50 -26.30
N TYR A 278 -8.57 39.49 -25.08
CA TYR A 278 -7.97 40.14 -23.92
C TYR A 278 -6.66 39.50 -23.47
N ILE A 279 -6.52 38.17 -23.61
CA ILE A 279 -5.30 37.44 -23.27
C ILE A 279 -4.19 37.80 -24.27
N ASP A 280 -4.52 37.84 -25.56
CA ASP A 280 -3.58 38.18 -26.64
C ASP A 280 -3.12 39.66 -26.56
N GLN A 281 -4.00 40.59 -26.14
CA GLN A 281 -3.62 41.99 -25.86
C GLN A 281 -2.59 42.10 -24.73
N VAL A 282 -2.82 41.44 -23.59
CA VAL A 282 -1.90 41.50 -22.42
C VAL A 282 -0.52 40.91 -22.77
N ALA A 283 -0.49 39.82 -23.53
CA ALA A 283 0.74 39.21 -24.02
C ALA A 283 1.51 40.14 -24.97
N THR A 284 0.81 40.86 -25.85
CA THR A 284 1.40 41.78 -26.83
C THR A 284 1.95 43.04 -26.15
N ALA A 285 1.21 43.63 -25.20
CA ALA A 285 1.61 44.84 -24.50
C ALA A 285 2.84 44.66 -23.59
N THR A 286 2.98 43.51 -22.93
CA THR A 286 4.05 43.30 -21.92
C THR A 286 5.41 42.95 -22.52
N LYS A 287 5.45 42.27 -23.67
CA LYS A 287 6.66 41.76 -24.33
C LYS A 287 7.77 42.81 -24.55
N PRO A 288 7.54 43.98 -25.19
CA PRO A 288 8.61 44.94 -25.49
C PRO A 288 9.26 45.56 -24.24
N HIS A 289 8.55 45.66 -23.12
CA HIS A 289 9.11 46.22 -21.88
C HIS A 289 10.12 45.26 -21.23
N VAL A 290 9.87 43.95 -21.29
CA VAL A 290 10.79 42.93 -20.75
C VAL A 290 12.10 42.89 -21.55
N ASP A 291 12.01 42.92 -22.88
CA ASP A 291 13.20 42.93 -23.75
C ASP A 291 14.00 44.22 -23.62
N LYS A 292 13.34 45.39 -23.51
CA LYS A 292 14.01 46.67 -23.25
C LYS A 292 14.77 46.66 -21.92
N ALA A 293 14.17 46.16 -20.84
CA ALA A 293 14.83 46.02 -19.54
C ALA A 293 16.07 45.10 -19.58
N ARG A 294 16.00 43.99 -20.33
CA ARG A 294 17.12 43.06 -20.55
C ARG A 294 18.30 43.72 -21.28
N VAL A 295 18.05 44.66 -22.19
CA VAL A 295 19.11 45.43 -22.87
C VAL A 295 19.75 46.44 -21.91
N THR A 296 18.96 47.23 -21.18
CA THR A 296 19.46 48.33 -20.31
C THR A 296 20.37 47.84 -19.17
N LEU A 297 20.20 46.61 -18.68
CA LEU A 297 21.01 46.03 -17.59
C LEU A 297 22.35 45.42 -18.04
N LYS A 298 22.54 45.19 -19.35
CA LYS A 298 23.72 44.54 -19.94
C LYS A 298 25.06 45.32 -19.81
N PRO A 299 25.12 46.67 -19.81
CA PRO A 299 26.37 47.40 -19.58
C PRO A 299 26.77 47.52 -18.10
N TYR A 300 25.80 47.65 -17.18
CA TYR A 300 26.08 47.80 -15.74
C TYR A 300 26.70 46.54 -15.15
N THR A 301 26.17 45.37 -15.50
CA THR A 301 26.74 44.06 -15.12
C THR A 301 28.20 43.90 -15.59
N LYS A 302 28.55 44.36 -16.81
CA LYS A 302 29.96 44.42 -17.27
C LYS A 302 30.85 45.36 -16.44
N LYS A 303 30.35 46.53 -16.02
CA LYS A 303 31.11 47.46 -15.16
C LYS A 303 31.38 46.85 -13.77
N VAL A 304 30.39 46.23 -13.14
CA VAL A 304 30.54 45.52 -11.85
C VAL A 304 31.57 44.41 -11.94
N LEU A 305 31.55 43.59 -13.01
CA LEU A 305 32.54 42.53 -13.22
C LEU A 305 33.99 43.05 -13.32
N ARG A 306 34.21 44.21 -13.97
CA ARG A 306 35.54 44.85 -14.06
C ARG A 306 36.01 45.35 -12.69
N ALA A 307 35.14 46.01 -11.91
CA ALA A 307 35.47 46.49 -10.57
C ALA A 307 35.86 45.31 -9.65
N TYR A 308 35.05 44.26 -9.63
CA TYR A 308 35.32 43.03 -8.88
C TYR A 308 36.66 42.37 -9.25
N LYS A 309 36.99 42.26 -10.55
CA LYS A 309 38.30 41.75 -11.00
C LYS A 309 39.48 42.61 -10.49
N LYS A 310 39.33 43.94 -10.43
CA LYS A 310 40.38 44.83 -9.90
C LYS A 310 40.57 44.62 -8.38
N VAL A 311 39.49 44.58 -7.61
CA VAL A 311 39.52 44.33 -6.15
C VAL A 311 40.13 42.96 -5.84
N LYS A 312 39.72 41.90 -6.55
CA LYS A 312 40.28 40.55 -6.38
C LYS A 312 41.80 40.50 -6.59
N LYS A 313 42.34 41.21 -7.59
CA LYS A 313 43.79 41.27 -7.83
C LYS A 313 44.51 41.95 -6.65
N THR A 314 44.06 43.14 -6.24
CA THR A 314 44.69 43.88 -5.13
C THR A 314 44.66 43.10 -3.80
N ALA A 315 43.52 42.51 -3.45
CA ALA A 315 43.37 41.75 -2.20
C ALA A 315 44.34 40.55 -2.13
N SER A 316 44.51 39.82 -3.24
CA SER A 316 45.47 38.71 -3.32
C SER A 316 46.92 39.16 -3.16
N THR A 317 47.29 40.31 -3.73
CA THR A 317 48.66 40.87 -3.61
C THR A 317 48.98 41.28 -2.17
N TYR A 318 48.02 41.89 -1.45
CA TYR A 318 48.21 42.22 -0.04
C TYR A 318 48.24 40.97 0.85
N HIS A 319 47.39 39.97 0.58
CA HIS A 319 47.39 38.71 1.32
C HIS A 319 48.74 38.00 1.24
N HIS A 320 49.34 37.89 0.05
CA HIS A 320 50.68 37.31 -0.11
C HIS A 320 51.80 38.10 0.60
N LYS A 321 51.71 39.45 0.64
CA LYS A 321 52.65 40.25 1.44
C LYS A 321 52.53 39.94 2.94
N VAL A 322 51.30 39.89 3.47
CA VAL A 322 51.05 39.57 4.89
C VAL A 322 51.50 38.13 5.22
N GLN A 323 51.26 37.16 4.33
CA GLN A 323 51.80 35.79 4.47
C GLN A 323 53.32 35.77 4.55
N GLY A 324 54.02 36.52 3.68
CA GLY A 324 55.48 36.62 3.72
C GLY A 324 56.01 37.16 5.05
N THR A 325 55.40 38.24 5.56
CA THR A 325 55.76 38.82 6.87
C THR A 325 55.50 37.84 8.01
N ILE A 326 54.34 37.18 8.04
CA ILE A 326 53.98 36.21 9.09
C ILE A 326 54.89 34.97 9.05
N HIS A 327 55.20 34.44 7.86
CA HIS A 327 56.13 33.31 7.72
C HIS A 327 57.54 33.65 8.22
N LYS A 328 58.04 34.86 7.93
CA LYS A 328 59.31 35.35 8.46
C LYS A 328 59.26 35.51 9.98
N SER A 329 58.19 36.09 10.51
CA SER A 329 58.01 36.28 11.97
C SER A 329 57.94 34.96 12.73
N LEU A 330 57.23 33.95 12.21
CA LEU A 330 57.13 32.63 12.83
C LEU A 330 58.46 31.85 12.78
N LYS A 331 59.24 32.00 11.70
CA LYS A 331 60.57 31.36 11.60
C LYS A 331 61.66 32.01 12.47
N ASN A 332 61.48 33.28 12.83
CA ASN A 332 62.44 34.03 13.64
C ASN A 332 62.33 33.73 15.16
N HIS A 333 61.26 33.07 15.62
CA HIS A 333 61.13 32.64 17.02
C HIS A 333 61.29 31.13 17.14
N GLU A 334 62.20 30.71 18.01
CA GLU A 334 62.63 29.30 18.17
C GLU A 334 61.46 28.34 18.43
N PHE A 335 60.58 28.69 19.37
CA PHE A 335 59.37 27.93 19.70
C PHE A 335 58.27 27.96 18.61
N ALA A 336 58.25 28.98 17.75
CA ALA A 336 57.23 29.14 16.69
C ALA A 336 57.66 28.57 15.34
N LYS A 337 58.96 28.30 15.16
CA LYS A 337 59.59 27.72 13.98
C LYS A 337 58.89 26.44 13.45
N PRO A 338 58.49 25.44 14.27
CA PRO A 338 57.75 24.27 13.77
C PRO A 338 56.29 24.59 13.35
N LEU A 339 55.70 25.68 13.86
CA LEU A 339 54.34 26.12 13.52
C LEU A 339 54.29 26.94 12.21
N ALA A 340 55.42 27.24 11.59
CA ALA A 340 55.52 28.03 10.36
C ALA A 340 55.06 27.29 9.07
N THR A 341 54.00 26.47 9.17
CA THR A 341 53.42 25.73 8.05
C THR A 341 52.73 26.67 7.05
N LYS A 342 52.69 26.28 5.77
CA LYS A 342 52.05 27.09 4.71
C LYS A 342 50.57 27.37 5.00
N GLU A 343 49.88 26.42 5.64
CA GLU A 343 48.47 26.52 6.00
C GLU A 343 48.23 27.47 7.17
N LEU A 344 48.98 27.34 8.28
CA LEU A 344 48.80 28.24 9.42
C LEU A 344 49.14 29.69 9.04
N VAL A 345 50.20 29.90 8.26
CA VAL A 345 50.53 31.22 7.68
C VAL A 345 49.38 31.78 6.84
N TRP A 346 48.71 30.93 6.05
CA TRP A 346 47.57 31.33 5.22
C TRP A 346 46.36 31.73 6.08
N PHE A 347 46.05 30.97 7.14
CA PHE A 347 44.96 31.31 8.07
C PHE A 347 45.25 32.60 8.86
N MET A 348 46.46 32.75 9.40
CA MET A 348 46.86 33.93 10.17
C MET A 348 46.84 35.21 9.30
N ALA A 349 47.35 35.15 8.06
CA ALA A 349 47.26 36.26 7.13
C ALA A 349 45.82 36.63 6.74
N SER A 350 44.94 35.63 6.66
CA SER A 350 43.50 35.85 6.42
C SER A 350 42.83 36.52 7.62
N ALA A 351 43.14 36.09 8.85
CA ALA A 351 42.60 36.67 10.07
C ALA A 351 43.02 38.14 10.25
N VAL A 352 44.31 38.46 10.07
CA VAL A 352 44.84 39.83 10.15
C VAL A 352 44.17 40.77 9.15
N MET A 353 43.85 40.29 7.94
CA MET A 353 43.14 41.08 6.92
C MET A 353 41.62 41.22 7.20
N ALA A 354 40.99 40.21 7.80
CA ALA A 354 39.52 40.16 7.97
C ALA A 354 39.02 40.79 9.27
N LEU A 355 39.76 40.67 10.38
CA LEU A 355 39.33 41.16 11.69
C LEU A 355 39.09 42.68 11.74
N PRO A 356 39.93 43.56 11.14
CA PRO A 356 39.66 45.00 11.10
C PRO A 356 38.39 45.35 10.33
N MET A 357 38.13 44.66 9.20
CA MET A 357 36.90 44.83 8.40
C MET A 357 35.64 44.44 9.19
N LEU A 358 35.69 43.32 9.92
CA LEU A 358 34.58 42.85 10.76
C LEU A 358 34.34 43.78 11.96
N PHE A 359 35.40 44.37 12.53
CA PHE A 359 35.29 45.35 13.61
C PHE A 359 34.66 46.66 13.13
N LEU A 360 35.14 47.20 12.01
CA LEU A 360 34.55 48.36 11.34
C LEU A 360 33.07 48.14 10.99
N PHE A 361 32.73 46.97 10.42
CA PHE A 361 31.35 46.62 10.09
C PHE A 361 30.44 46.53 11.33
N LYS A 362 30.93 45.98 12.45
CA LYS A 362 30.19 46.01 13.73
C LYS A 362 30.01 47.43 14.25
N LEU A 363 31.05 48.28 14.16
CA LEU A 363 31.00 49.67 14.61
C LEU A 363 29.94 50.47 13.85
N THR A 364 29.90 50.37 12.52
CA THR A 364 28.86 51.00 11.69
C THR A 364 27.47 50.40 11.94
N SER A 365 27.37 49.10 12.20
CA SER A 365 26.09 48.43 12.51
C SER A 365 25.41 48.93 13.79
N VAL A 366 26.19 49.40 14.78
CA VAL A 366 25.65 49.95 16.04
C VAL A 366 25.01 51.33 15.82
N ILE A 367 25.60 52.16 14.95
CA ILE A 367 25.17 53.56 14.70
C ILE A 367 23.76 53.62 14.06
N PHE A 368 23.37 52.63 13.26
CA PHE A 368 22.12 52.67 12.48
C PHE A 368 20.87 52.08 13.17
N ARG A 369 20.96 51.60 14.42
CA ARG A 369 19.84 50.87 15.07
C ARG A 369 18.92 51.78 15.92
N LYS A 370 17.93 52.42 15.28
CA LYS A 370 16.83 53.13 15.98
C LYS A 370 15.92 52.15 16.75
N LYS A 371 15.48 52.53 17.97
CA LYS A 371 14.57 51.74 18.82
C LYS A 371 13.08 51.90 18.41
N PRO A 372 12.25 50.85 18.44
CA PRO A 372 10.80 50.95 18.19
C PRO A 372 10.01 51.40 19.44
N LYS A 373 8.83 52.03 19.23
CA LYS A 373 7.86 52.37 20.29
C LYS A 373 6.93 51.18 20.60
N LYS A 374 6.54 51.02 21.87
CA LYS A 374 5.40 50.17 22.27
C LYS A 374 4.07 50.77 21.79
N ARG A 375 3.06 49.92 21.56
CA ARG A 375 1.63 50.29 21.51
C ARG A 375 0.92 49.72 22.75
N THR A 376 -0.18 50.38 23.14
CA THR A 376 -1.06 50.00 24.26
C THR A 376 -2.14 49.01 23.84
N HIS A 377 -2.73 48.34 24.83
CA HIS A 377 -3.77 47.32 24.68
C HIS A 377 -5.11 47.90 25.12
N ASN A 378 -6.19 47.65 24.37
CA ASN A 378 -7.57 47.98 24.76
C ASN A 378 -8.46 46.75 24.58
N SER A 379 -9.27 46.43 25.59
CA SER A 379 -10.30 45.40 25.55
C SER A 379 -11.68 46.03 25.28
N HIS A 380 -12.58 45.25 24.67
CA HIS A 380 -13.99 45.60 24.52
C HIS A 380 -14.86 44.67 25.37
N THR A 381 -15.69 45.25 26.24
CA THR A 381 -16.90 44.62 26.79
C THR A 381 -18.11 44.95 25.90
N SER A 382 -19.22 44.22 26.08
CA SER A 382 -20.28 44.09 25.08
C SER A 382 -21.67 44.55 25.54
N HIS A 383 -22.47 45.02 24.58
CA HIS A 383 -23.93 45.24 24.65
C HIS A 383 -24.43 46.34 25.64
N THR A 384 -25.63 46.95 25.54
CA THR A 384 -26.78 46.72 24.62
C THR A 384 -27.65 47.99 24.40
N ARG A 385 -28.55 47.92 23.41
CA ARG A 385 -29.91 48.54 23.29
C ARG A 385 -30.12 49.97 22.74
N ARG A 386 -31.17 50.04 21.88
CA ARG A 386 -32.11 51.13 21.52
C ARG A 386 -31.71 52.27 20.54
N ARG A 387 -32.10 52.03 19.28
CA ARG A 387 -32.62 52.98 18.24
C ARG A 387 -33.91 53.71 18.70
N PRO A 388 -34.51 54.70 17.96
CA PRO A 388 -34.03 55.55 16.82
C PRO A 388 -34.52 57.05 16.82
N LYS A 389 -34.25 57.77 15.69
CA LYS A 389 -35.05 58.84 15.00
C LYS A 389 -34.68 60.36 15.13
N ARG A 390 -34.24 60.88 13.96
CA ARG A 390 -34.71 62.07 13.19
C ARG A 390 -34.39 63.53 13.61
N ARG A 391 -33.70 64.18 12.64
CA ARG A 391 -33.86 65.56 12.08
C ARG A 391 -33.38 66.79 12.87
N SER A 392 -32.93 67.76 12.07
CA SER A 392 -32.34 69.10 12.32
C SER A 392 -33.39 70.23 12.09
N PRO A 393 -33.06 71.55 12.08
CA PRO A 393 -31.89 72.30 12.61
C PRO A 393 -32.25 73.62 13.38
N GLY A 394 -31.24 74.36 13.88
CA GLY A 394 -31.35 75.77 14.37
C GLY A 394 -31.70 75.94 15.87
N SER A 395 -31.63 77.13 16.48
CA SER A 395 -31.06 78.43 16.04
C SER A 395 -30.90 79.43 17.22
N LEU A 396 -29.93 80.36 17.13
CA LEU A 396 -29.82 81.70 17.79
C LEU A 396 -29.61 81.90 19.33
N TYR A 397 -28.94 83.03 19.63
CA TYR A 397 -28.71 83.83 20.88
C TYR A 397 -28.27 83.12 22.20
N PHE A 398 -27.20 83.47 22.95
CA PHE A 398 -26.65 84.75 23.51
C PHE A 398 -27.61 85.49 24.49
N PRO A 399 -27.16 86.30 25.49
CA PRO A 399 -25.78 86.63 25.93
C PRO A 399 -25.57 86.66 27.49
N VAL A 400 -24.56 87.42 27.98
CA VAL A 400 -24.42 88.02 29.36
C VAL A 400 -23.96 87.04 30.48
N ASN A 401 -22.94 87.31 31.32
CA ASN A 401 -22.01 88.46 31.45
C ASN A 401 -20.65 88.10 32.13
N GLN A 402 -19.62 88.95 31.90
CA GLN A 402 -18.63 89.54 32.85
C GLN A 402 -17.99 88.71 34.04
N ILE A 403 -16.79 89.00 34.59
CA ILE A 403 -15.87 90.16 34.46
C ILE A 403 -14.38 89.80 34.76
N GLN A 404 -13.43 90.51 34.10
CA GLN A 404 -12.03 90.87 34.49
C GLN A 404 -11.00 89.79 35.00
N MET A 405 -9.78 89.67 34.43
CA MET A 405 -8.52 90.46 34.60
C MET A 405 -7.78 90.20 35.95
N LYS A 406 -6.45 90.34 36.13
CA LYS A 406 -5.33 90.91 35.32
C LYS A 406 -3.94 90.48 35.87
N THR A 407 -2.92 90.29 35.01
CA THR A 407 -1.45 90.56 35.23
C THR A 407 -0.71 90.01 36.49
N ALA A 408 0.62 90.12 36.66
CA ALA A 408 1.81 89.92 35.80
C ALA A 408 3.09 89.99 36.68
N GLN A 409 4.24 89.50 36.17
CA GLN A 409 5.62 89.73 36.71
C GLN A 409 5.88 89.21 38.15
N ALA A 410 7.09 89.02 38.69
CA ALA A 410 8.46 88.67 38.27
C ALA A 410 9.35 88.88 39.53
N TRP A 411 10.67 88.64 39.44
CA TRP A 411 11.74 88.88 40.45
C TRP A 411 12.20 87.71 41.37
N ARG A 412 13.48 87.81 41.74
CA ARG A 412 14.33 87.06 42.71
C ARG A 412 14.88 88.11 43.72
N PRO A 413 15.78 87.85 44.71
CA PRO A 413 16.51 86.62 45.10
C PRO A 413 16.52 86.33 46.63
N GLY A 414 17.36 85.41 47.11
CA GLY A 414 17.59 85.19 48.55
C GLY A 414 18.60 84.08 48.88
N MET A 415 19.31 84.24 50.00
CA MET A 415 20.37 83.38 50.58
C MET A 415 20.39 83.57 52.11
N LYS A 416 21.02 82.75 52.96
CA LYS A 416 21.88 81.55 52.74
C LYS A 416 21.29 80.38 53.57
N ASP A 417 21.90 79.54 54.43
CA ASP A 417 23.29 79.24 54.83
C ASP A 417 23.45 77.73 55.22
N MET A 418 24.50 77.36 55.96
CA MET A 418 24.95 75.98 56.22
C MET A 418 24.82 75.49 57.68
N GLN A 419 24.60 74.17 57.83
CA GLN A 419 25.13 73.19 58.83
C GLN A 419 24.23 71.92 58.81
N ILE A 420 24.65 70.67 59.10
CA ILE A 420 25.97 69.99 59.16
C ILE A 420 25.73 68.47 58.86
N LEU A 421 26.77 67.63 58.67
CA LEU A 421 26.60 66.18 58.40
C LEU A 421 26.15 65.35 59.63
N PRO A 422 25.49 64.21 59.39
CA PRO A 422 26.16 62.93 59.69
C PRO A 422 26.38 62.03 58.46
N ALA A 423 27.21 60.99 58.62
CA ALA A 423 27.77 60.19 57.53
C ALA A 423 26.74 59.29 56.77
N PRO A 424 26.95 59.03 55.47
CA PRO A 424 26.14 58.08 54.70
C PRO A 424 26.40 56.65 55.18
N ARG A 425 25.38 56.01 55.76
CA ARG A 425 25.40 54.58 56.12
C ARG A 425 25.74 53.74 54.88
N GLN A 426 26.76 52.89 54.96
CA GLN A 426 27.04 51.93 53.89
C GLN A 426 25.84 50.99 53.71
N ARG A 427 25.22 51.02 52.54
CA ARG A 427 24.15 50.09 52.17
C ARG A 427 24.78 48.85 51.54
N ALA A 428 24.60 47.69 52.16
CA ALA A 428 25.26 46.44 51.76
C ALA A 428 25.09 46.15 50.26
N HIS A 429 26.20 45.89 49.57
CA HIS A 429 26.24 45.78 48.12
C HIS A 429 25.76 44.40 47.65
N LEU A 430 24.44 44.18 47.71
CA LEU A 430 23.74 42.96 47.27
C LEU A 430 24.25 42.49 45.89
N LYS A 431 25.02 41.39 45.89
CA LYS A 431 25.50 40.75 44.66
C LYS A 431 24.29 40.31 43.84
N LYS A 432 24.14 40.88 42.64
CA LYS A 432 23.13 40.43 41.66
C LYS A 432 23.32 38.92 41.42
N PRO A 433 22.24 38.12 41.27
CA PRO A 433 22.33 36.66 41.19
C PRO A 433 22.79 36.20 39.80
N THR A 434 24.00 36.59 39.39
CA THR A 434 24.66 36.05 38.19
C THR A 434 24.79 34.53 38.27
N TRP A 435 24.98 33.98 39.48
CA TRP A 435 24.96 32.53 39.71
C TRP A 435 23.65 31.85 39.29
N ILE A 436 22.49 32.51 39.43
CA ILE A 436 21.20 31.95 38.94
C ILE A 436 21.17 31.95 37.41
N ILE A 437 21.70 32.99 36.76
CA ILE A 437 21.79 33.04 35.28
C ILE A 437 22.77 31.98 34.77
N VAL A 438 23.92 31.81 35.44
CA VAL A 438 24.90 30.75 35.11
C VAL A 438 24.28 29.36 35.34
N LEU A 439 23.60 29.13 36.47
CA LEU A 439 22.91 27.87 36.77
C LEU A 439 21.83 27.55 35.73
N ILE A 440 20.97 28.52 35.38
CA ILE A 440 19.97 28.35 34.32
C ILE A 440 20.64 28.07 32.98
N SER A 441 21.77 28.71 32.65
CA SER A 441 22.51 28.43 31.42
C SER A 441 23.13 27.04 31.42
N LEU A 442 23.68 26.57 32.55
CA LEU A 442 24.23 25.22 32.71
C LEU A 442 23.13 24.16 32.64
N VAL A 443 22.00 24.35 33.31
CA VAL A 443 20.83 23.46 33.20
C VAL A 443 20.28 23.45 31.77
N SER A 444 20.22 24.60 31.09
CA SER A 444 19.79 24.66 29.69
C SER A 444 20.76 23.92 28.76
N VAL A 445 22.07 24.12 28.92
CA VAL A 445 23.10 23.40 28.15
C VAL A 445 23.08 21.91 28.48
N PHE A 446 22.89 21.52 29.74
CA PHE A 446 22.79 20.12 30.16
C PHE A 446 21.56 19.43 29.55
N LEU A 447 20.39 20.08 29.59
CA LEU A 447 19.16 19.57 28.95
C LEU A 447 19.32 19.48 27.42
N ILE A 448 19.97 20.45 26.79
CA ILE A 448 20.29 20.40 25.35
C ILE A 448 21.26 19.25 25.06
N CYS A 449 22.30 19.05 25.86
CA CYS A 449 23.23 17.93 25.70
C CYS A 449 22.54 16.58 25.92
N ALA A 450 21.67 16.43 26.92
CA ALA A 450 20.91 15.21 27.17
C ALA A 450 19.89 14.91 26.05
N TYR A 451 19.33 15.94 25.42
CA TYR A 451 18.43 15.83 24.27
C TYR A 451 19.17 15.49 22.97
N VAL A 452 20.36 16.05 22.74
CA VAL A 452 21.19 15.82 21.53
C VAL A 452 22.01 14.53 21.63
N TYR A 453 22.42 14.12 22.83
CA TYR A 453 23.20 12.92 23.11
C TYR A 453 22.50 12.05 24.19
N PRO A 454 21.37 11.40 23.87
CA PRO A 454 20.75 10.45 24.79
C PRO A 454 21.72 9.29 25.10
N PRO A 455 21.92 8.91 26.38
CA PRO A 455 22.90 7.90 26.76
C PRO A 455 22.47 6.50 26.30
N LYS A 456 23.31 5.86 25.48
CA LYS A 456 23.04 4.51 24.94
C LYS A 456 23.33 3.35 25.91
N ASN A 457 23.96 3.61 27.06
CA ASN A 457 24.42 2.58 27.99
C ASN A 457 23.68 2.64 29.34
N SER A 458 23.30 1.49 29.88
CA SER A 458 22.48 1.34 31.09
C SER A 458 23.09 1.94 32.36
N SER A 459 24.41 1.85 32.53
CA SER A 459 25.13 2.36 33.72
C SER A 459 24.99 3.87 33.91
N ALA A 460 24.83 4.65 32.84
CA ALA A 460 24.60 6.09 32.93
C ALA A 460 23.17 6.45 33.37
N CYS A 461 22.19 5.55 33.19
CA CYS A 461 20.78 5.82 33.49
C CYS A 461 20.50 5.88 35.00
N TYR A 462 21.22 5.09 35.81
CA TYR A 462 21.09 5.06 37.27
C TYR A 462 21.50 6.36 37.98
N VAL A 463 22.32 7.20 37.34
CA VAL A 463 22.78 8.47 37.92
C VAL A 463 21.66 9.53 37.97
N PHE A 464 20.58 9.35 37.19
CA PHE A 464 19.56 10.39 36.97
C PHE A 464 18.14 10.00 37.40
N SER A 465 17.86 8.76 37.80
CA SER A 465 16.59 8.38 38.43
C SER A 465 16.67 7.05 39.18
N SER A 466 16.05 6.98 40.37
CA SER A 466 15.88 5.74 41.13
C SER A 466 14.94 4.72 40.45
N ASN A 467 14.04 5.18 39.58
CA ASN A 467 12.97 4.35 39.02
C ASN A 467 13.23 3.88 37.57
N GLY A 468 14.46 4.10 37.08
CA GLY A 468 14.95 3.54 35.81
C GLY A 468 14.37 4.17 34.54
N CYS A 469 14.88 3.72 33.39
CA CYS A 469 14.74 4.44 32.12
C CYS A 469 13.31 4.48 31.54
N LYS A 470 12.38 3.65 32.04
CA LYS A 470 10.96 3.64 31.61
C LYS A 470 10.23 4.96 31.85
N ALA A 471 10.64 5.75 32.85
CA ALA A 471 10.06 7.07 33.08
C ALA A 471 10.44 8.08 31.98
N PHE A 472 11.64 7.97 31.42
CA PHE A 472 12.16 8.92 30.42
C PHE A 472 11.59 8.65 29.03
N SER A 473 11.42 7.38 28.64
CA SER A 473 10.76 7.01 27.39
C SER A 473 9.32 7.51 27.31
N ASN A 474 8.61 7.55 28.45
CA ASN A 474 7.21 7.96 28.53
C ASN A 474 7.03 9.49 28.60
N TRP A 475 8.11 10.25 28.77
CA TRP A 475 8.08 11.71 28.86
C TRP A 475 8.48 12.41 27.56
N LEU A 476 9.17 11.70 26.66
CA LEU A 476 9.38 12.14 25.29
C LEU A 476 8.04 12.08 24.52
N PRO A 477 7.71 13.08 23.69
CA PRO A 477 6.61 12.93 22.74
C PRO A 477 6.94 11.74 21.81
N PRO A 478 5.92 10.95 21.37
CA PRO A 478 6.17 9.82 20.47
C PRO A 478 6.91 10.31 19.23
N ALA A 479 7.92 9.55 18.81
CA ALA A 479 8.67 9.87 17.59
C ALA A 479 7.68 10.07 16.44
N PRO A 480 7.81 11.15 15.65
CA PRO A 480 6.87 11.45 14.58
C PRO A 480 6.79 10.24 13.65
N LEU A 481 5.56 9.77 13.36
CA LEU A 481 5.33 8.58 12.54
C LEU A 481 6.20 8.66 11.27
N ARG A 482 7.01 7.62 11.06
CA ARG A 482 7.96 7.59 9.95
C ARG A 482 7.18 7.70 8.64
N GLU A 483 7.51 8.72 7.85
CA GLU A 483 6.99 8.85 6.49
C GLU A 483 7.59 7.70 5.65
N PHE A 484 6.71 6.89 5.05
CA PHE A 484 7.10 5.78 4.18
C PHE A 484 7.61 6.32 2.83
N THR A 485 8.57 5.61 2.21
CA THR A 485 9.02 5.98 0.85
C THR A 485 7.96 5.68 -0.21
N ASP A 486 8.12 6.25 -1.41
CA ASP A 486 7.22 5.95 -2.55
C ASP A 486 7.18 4.44 -2.85
N GLU A 487 8.31 3.74 -2.70
CA GLU A 487 8.44 2.28 -2.87
C GLU A 487 7.71 1.49 -1.76
N GLU A 488 7.83 1.90 -0.50
CA GLU A 488 7.10 1.29 0.62
C GLU A 488 5.58 1.49 0.49
N ILE A 489 5.15 2.69 0.06
CA ILE A 489 3.75 3.00 -0.20
C ILE A 489 3.23 2.14 -1.36
N ALA A 490 3.99 2.02 -2.45
CA ALA A 490 3.62 1.18 -3.58
C ALA A 490 3.50 -0.30 -3.18
N SER A 491 4.48 -0.83 -2.44
CA SER A 491 4.47 -2.21 -1.93
C SER A 491 3.26 -2.46 -1.02
N ARG A 492 3.05 -1.61 0.00
CA ARG A 492 1.91 -1.72 0.93
C ARG A 492 0.55 -1.62 0.24
N VAL A 493 0.41 -0.81 -0.81
CA VAL A 493 -0.84 -0.76 -1.61
C VAL A 493 -1.07 -2.08 -2.36
N VAL A 494 -0.06 -2.62 -3.06
CA VAL A 494 -0.19 -3.90 -3.78
C VAL A 494 -0.52 -5.05 -2.82
N ILE A 495 0.18 -5.13 -1.68
CA ILE A 495 -0.05 -6.17 -0.66
C ILE A 495 -1.47 -6.07 -0.09
N ARG A 496 -1.89 -4.89 0.35
CA ARG A 496 -3.24 -4.63 0.87
C ARG A 496 -4.33 -4.99 -0.14
N ASP A 497 -4.12 -4.68 -1.42
CA ASP A 497 -5.11 -4.92 -2.46
C ASP A 497 -5.17 -6.41 -2.86
N ILE A 498 -4.10 -7.18 -2.65
CA ILE A 498 -4.12 -8.66 -2.73
C ILE A 498 -4.85 -9.28 -1.52
N LEU A 499 -4.62 -8.77 -0.30
CA LEU A 499 -5.30 -9.26 0.92
C LEU A 499 -6.81 -8.97 0.89
N ASN A 500 -7.21 -7.81 0.37
CA ASN A 500 -8.61 -7.43 0.20
C ASN A 500 -9.28 -8.01 -1.06
N ALA A 501 -8.55 -8.72 -1.92
CA ALA A 501 -9.12 -9.31 -3.12
C ALA A 501 -10.13 -10.42 -2.74
N PRO A 502 -11.35 -10.43 -3.32
CA PRO A 502 -12.33 -11.47 -3.01
C PRO A 502 -11.81 -12.85 -3.44
N PRO A 503 -12.06 -13.92 -2.66
CA PRO A 503 -11.66 -15.27 -3.05
C PRO A 503 -12.30 -15.65 -4.38
N ILE A 504 -11.47 -15.80 -5.43
CA ILE A 504 -11.91 -16.33 -6.73
C ILE A 504 -12.54 -17.71 -6.49
N PRO A 505 -13.78 -18.01 -6.91
CA PRO A 505 -14.34 -19.35 -6.73
C PRO A 505 -13.52 -20.40 -7.48
N SER A 506 -13.33 -21.57 -6.86
CA SER A 506 -12.65 -22.73 -7.48
C SER A 506 -13.69 -23.79 -7.86
N LYS A 507 -13.41 -24.58 -8.90
CA LYS A 507 -14.25 -25.74 -9.26
C LYS A 507 -13.81 -27.02 -8.54
N SER A 508 -12.50 -27.18 -8.32
CA SER A 508 -11.89 -28.31 -7.65
C SER A 508 -10.60 -27.82 -6.97
N PRO A 509 -10.70 -27.16 -5.81
CA PRO A 509 -9.57 -26.51 -5.18
C PRO A 509 -8.51 -27.53 -4.73
N LYS A 510 -7.25 -27.10 -4.74
CA LYS A 510 -6.08 -27.97 -4.54
C LYS A 510 -5.11 -27.46 -3.48
N ILE A 511 -4.34 -28.40 -2.95
CA ILE A 511 -3.13 -28.16 -2.18
C ILE A 511 -1.89 -28.42 -3.06
N ALA A 512 -0.97 -27.46 -3.12
CA ALA A 512 0.30 -27.57 -3.81
C ALA A 512 1.41 -28.05 -2.85
N PHE A 513 1.96 -29.22 -3.13
CA PHE A 513 3.08 -29.81 -2.40
C PHE A 513 4.40 -29.40 -3.07
N LEU A 514 5.23 -28.65 -2.36
CA LEU A 514 6.45 -28.01 -2.85
C LEU A 514 7.68 -28.69 -2.24
N PHE A 515 8.24 -29.68 -2.92
CA PHE A 515 9.39 -30.44 -2.44
C PHE A 515 10.70 -29.74 -2.80
N LEU A 516 11.42 -29.24 -1.80
CA LEU A 516 12.76 -28.67 -1.93
C LEU A 516 13.80 -29.72 -1.50
N SER A 517 14.57 -30.23 -2.46
CA SER A 517 15.46 -31.39 -2.28
C SER A 517 16.90 -31.11 -2.76
N PRO A 518 17.93 -31.77 -2.21
CA PRO A 518 19.21 -31.91 -2.88
C PRO A 518 19.13 -32.77 -4.15
N GLY A 519 18.26 -33.79 -4.19
CA GLY A 519 18.17 -34.77 -5.27
C GLY A 519 16.96 -35.70 -5.13
N SER A 520 17.19 -37.00 -4.97
CA SER A 520 16.14 -38.01 -4.76
C SER A 520 15.25 -37.73 -3.54
N LEU A 521 14.06 -38.34 -3.52
CA LEU A 521 13.09 -38.25 -2.43
C LEU A 521 12.94 -39.63 -1.74
N PRO A 522 13.62 -39.89 -0.62
CA PRO A 522 13.57 -41.19 0.06
C PRO A 522 12.15 -41.66 0.39
N PHE A 523 11.29 -40.73 0.82
CA PHE A 523 9.92 -41.01 1.24
C PHE A 523 8.90 -41.06 0.09
N GLU A 524 9.33 -41.08 -1.18
CA GLU A 524 8.42 -41.05 -2.32
C GLU A 524 7.38 -42.19 -2.29
N LYS A 525 7.76 -43.40 -1.83
CA LYS A 525 6.82 -44.53 -1.63
C LYS A 525 5.77 -44.28 -0.52
N LEU A 526 6.11 -43.49 0.50
CA LEU A 526 5.19 -43.12 1.58
C LEU A 526 4.24 -42.00 1.11
N TRP A 527 4.76 -41.02 0.36
CA TRP A 527 3.96 -40.00 -0.29
C TRP A 527 3.04 -40.58 -1.37
N ASP A 528 3.44 -41.63 -2.09
CA ASP A 528 2.59 -42.34 -3.04
C ASP A 528 1.35 -42.96 -2.36
N LYS A 529 1.52 -43.65 -1.23
CA LYS A 529 0.41 -44.11 -0.38
C LYS A 529 -0.47 -42.97 0.12
N PHE A 530 0.12 -41.86 0.56
CA PHE A 530 -0.61 -40.70 1.08
C PHE A 530 -1.43 -39.96 0.01
N PHE A 531 -1.02 -40.00 -1.26
CA PHE A 531 -1.75 -39.38 -2.37
C PHE A 531 -2.79 -40.29 -3.04
N GLN A 532 -2.83 -41.59 -2.69
CA GLN A 532 -3.67 -42.59 -3.35
C GLN A 532 -5.17 -42.37 -3.11
N GLY A 533 -5.93 -42.14 -4.18
CA GLY A 533 -7.38 -41.93 -4.12
C GLY A 533 -7.80 -40.46 -3.97
N HIS A 534 -6.85 -39.54 -3.89
CA HIS A 534 -7.10 -38.11 -3.71
C HIS A 534 -6.76 -37.28 -4.96
N GLU A 535 -6.63 -37.92 -6.13
CA GLU A 535 -6.36 -37.25 -7.41
C GLU A 535 -7.33 -36.08 -7.67
N GLY A 536 -6.78 -34.93 -8.04
CA GLY A 536 -7.55 -33.69 -8.25
C GLY A 536 -7.69 -32.80 -7.02
N LYS A 537 -7.45 -33.31 -5.79
CA LYS A 537 -7.33 -32.48 -4.57
C LYS A 537 -5.94 -31.88 -4.35
N PHE A 538 -4.93 -32.29 -5.12
CA PHE A 538 -3.54 -31.83 -4.96
C PHE A 538 -2.80 -31.61 -6.28
N SER A 539 -1.64 -30.95 -6.19
CA SER A 539 -0.60 -30.92 -7.21
C SER A 539 0.79 -30.99 -6.55
N VAL A 540 1.79 -31.48 -7.29
CA VAL A 540 3.16 -31.72 -6.79
C VAL A 540 4.16 -30.95 -7.65
N TYR A 541 5.14 -30.31 -7.01
CA TYR A 541 6.26 -29.62 -7.66
C TYR A 541 7.56 -29.98 -6.93
N VAL A 542 8.61 -30.29 -7.68
CA VAL A 542 9.92 -30.71 -7.14
C VAL A 542 11.01 -29.75 -7.61
N HIS A 543 11.78 -29.19 -6.68
CA HIS A 543 12.98 -28.41 -6.96
C HIS A 543 14.21 -29.18 -6.45
N ALA A 544 14.95 -29.79 -7.36
CA ALA A 544 16.13 -30.61 -7.07
C ALA A 544 17.42 -29.81 -7.31
N SER A 545 18.14 -29.51 -6.23
CA SER A 545 19.17 -28.44 -6.22
C SER A 545 20.61 -28.90 -6.50
N LYS A 546 20.89 -30.20 -6.59
CA LYS A 546 22.19 -30.77 -6.99
C LYS A 546 22.07 -31.76 -8.15
N GLU A 547 21.17 -32.73 -8.00
CA GLU A 547 21.07 -33.91 -8.86
C GLU A 547 19.64 -34.11 -9.34
N LYS A 548 19.47 -34.60 -10.57
CA LYS A 548 18.14 -34.88 -11.12
C LYS A 548 17.57 -36.17 -10.50
N PRO A 549 16.43 -36.15 -9.79
CA PRO A 549 15.84 -37.36 -9.23
C PRO A 549 15.34 -38.31 -10.33
N VAL A 550 15.32 -39.61 -10.02
CA VAL A 550 14.57 -40.61 -10.78
C VAL A 550 13.35 -40.97 -9.96
N HIS A 551 12.17 -40.57 -10.44
CA HIS A 551 10.89 -40.82 -9.79
C HIS A 551 10.32 -42.19 -10.19
N LEU A 552 9.75 -42.90 -9.21
CA LEU A 552 9.07 -44.19 -9.35
C LEU A 552 7.55 -44.04 -9.22
N SER A 553 7.09 -43.06 -8.42
CA SER A 553 5.68 -42.75 -8.22
C SER A 553 5.10 -41.96 -9.39
N ARG A 554 3.92 -42.39 -9.87
CA ARG A 554 3.17 -41.68 -10.92
C ARG A 554 2.80 -40.24 -10.58
N TYR A 555 2.78 -39.86 -9.29
CA TYR A 555 2.47 -38.49 -8.89
C TYR A 555 3.66 -37.54 -9.10
N PHE A 556 4.89 -38.03 -8.99
CA PHE A 556 6.14 -37.26 -9.05
C PHE A 556 6.80 -37.24 -10.44
N ILE A 557 6.51 -38.21 -11.30
CA ILE A 557 6.94 -38.20 -12.71
C ILE A 557 6.54 -36.86 -13.38
N ASN A 558 7.52 -36.21 -14.01
CA ASN A 558 7.39 -34.92 -14.70
C ASN A 558 6.87 -33.76 -13.81
N ARG A 559 7.16 -33.77 -12.50
CA ARG A 559 6.86 -32.67 -11.56
C ARG A 559 8.02 -31.75 -11.22
N GLU A 560 9.19 -32.01 -11.79
CA GLU A 560 10.37 -31.17 -11.61
C GLU A 560 10.17 -29.79 -12.24
N ILE A 561 10.50 -28.75 -11.50
CA ILE A 561 10.57 -27.38 -12.01
C ILE A 561 12.01 -27.03 -12.41
N HIS A 562 12.18 -25.95 -13.19
CA HIS A 562 13.51 -25.40 -13.45
C HIS A 562 14.19 -25.05 -12.11
N SER A 563 15.28 -25.76 -11.81
CA SER A 563 15.93 -25.77 -10.50
C SER A 563 17.34 -25.17 -10.57
N GLU A 564 17.71 -24.42 -9.54
CA GLU A 564 19.02 -23.78 -9.42
C GLU A 564 19.80 -24.30 -8.19
N LYS A 565 21.10 -24.01 -8.12
CA LYS A 565 21.96 -24.46 -7.02
C LYS A 565 21.63 -23.73 -5.73
N VAL A 566 21.18 -24.49 -4.72
CA VAL A 566 20.87 -23.98 -3.38
C VAL A 566 22.10 -24.11 -2.48
N VAL A 567 22.43 -23.05 -1.76
CA VAL A 567 23.46 -23.03 -0.72
C VAL A 567 22.82 -22.66 0.61
N TRP A 568 23.07 -23.47 1.64
CA TRP A 568 22.50 -23.28 2.98
C TRP A 568 22.80 -21.88 3.55
N GLY A 569 21.79 -21.26 4.16
CA GLY A 569 21.84 -19.92 4.74
C GLY A 569 22.00 -18.76 3.75
N LYS A 570 22.15 -19.03 2.45
CA LYS A 570 22.14 -17.99 1.42
C LYS A 570 20.74 -17.85 0.83
N ILE A 571 20.44 -16.64 0.35
CA ILE A 571 19.15 -16.28 -0.29
C ILE A 571 18.70 -17.25 -1.40
N SER A 572 19.63 -17.99 -2.03
CA SER A 572 19.34 -19.10 -2.95
C SER A 572 18.32 -20.12 -2.43
N MET A 573 18.21 -20.29 -1.10
CA MET A 573 17.18 -21.10 -0.45
C MET A 573 15.78 -20.50 -0.68
N VAL A 574 15.60 -19.25 -0.25
CA VAL A 574 14.38 -18.45 -0.48
C VAL A 574 14.08 -18.32 -1.98
N ASP A 575 15.10 -18.19 -2.84
CA ASP A 575 14.90 -18.12 -4.28
C ASP A 575 14.29 -19.44 -4.81
N ALA A 576 14.69 -20.60 -4.29
CA ALA A 576 14.12 -21.90 -4.68
C ALA A 576 12.67 -22.04 -4.19
N GLU A 577 12.37 -21.59 -2.97
CA GLU A 577 11.00 -21.51 -2.43
C GLU A 577 10.12 -20.59 -3.30
N ARG A 578 10.65 -19.43 -3.72
CA ARG A 578 9.97 -18.51 -4.63
C ARG A 578 9.76 -19.09 -6.03
N ARG A 579 10.72 -19.86 -6.57
CA ARG A 579 10.55 -20.62 -7.83
C ARG A 579 9.44 -21.68 -7.70
N LEU A 580 9.41 -22.42 -6.59
CA LEU A 580 8.35 -23.41 -6.30
C LEU A 580 6.97 -22.74 -6.23
N LEU A 581 6.82 -21.66 -5.44
CA LEU A 581 5.59 -20.88 -5.33
C LEU A 581 5.15 -20.32 -6.70
N ALA A 582 6.07 -19.74 -7.47
CA ALA A 582 5.76 -19.14 -8.78
C ALA A 582 5.33 -20.18 -9.84
N ASN A 583 5.85 -21.41 -9.79
CA ASN A 583 5.36 -22.49 -10.64
C ASN A 583 3.99 -23.00 -10.17
N ALA A 584 3.82 -23.21 -8.87
CA ALA A 584 2.57 -23.71 -8.29
C ALA A 584 1.39 -22.72 -8.41
N LEU A 585 1.66 -21.41 -8.46
CA LEU A 585 0.65 -20.38 -8.67
C LEU A 585 0.08 -20.35 -10.10
N GLN A 586 0.70 -21.01 -11.08
CA GLN A 586 0.18 -21.06 -12.45
C GLN A 586 -1.13 -21.86 -12.54
N ASP A 587 -1.34 -22.87 -11.68
CA ASP A 587 -2.63 -23.52 -11.52
C ASP A 587 -3.56 -22.62 -10.67
N PRO A 588 -4.69 -22.12 -11.20
CA PRO A 588 -5.62 -21.28 -10.45
C PRO A 588 -6.37 -22.04 -9.34
N GLU A 589 -6.45 -23.37 -9.41
CA GLU A 589 -7.12 -24.18 -8.41
C GLU A 589 -6.25 -24.38 -7.16
N ASN A 590 -4.93 -24.19 -7.21
CA ASN A 590 -4.06 -24.27 -6.03
C ASN A 590 -4.37 -23.14 -5.03
N ARG A 591 -4.92 -23.52 -3.85
CA ARG A 591 -5.39 -22.60 -2.80
C ARG A 591 -4.50 -22.58 -1.57
N HIS A 592 -3.91 -23.71 -1.20
CA HIS A 592 -2.91 -23.82 -0.14
C HIS A 592 -1.59 -24.35 -0.70
N PHE A 593 -0.47 -23.93 -0.13
CA PHE A 593 0.89 -24.22 -0.57
C PHE A 593 1.69 -24.73 0.63
N ILE A 594 2.40 -25.85 0.47
CA ILE A 594 3.12 -26.55 1.55
C ILE A 594 4.58 -26.71 1.16
N LEU A 595 5.52 -26.15 1.93
CA LEU A 595 6.95 -26.41 1.72
C LEU A 595 7.38 -27.68 2.46
N LEU A 596 7.97 -28.62 1.73
CA LEU A 596 8.47 -29.90 2.25
C LEU A 596 9.91 -30.15 1.81
N SER A 597 10.59 -31.07 2.50
CA SER A 597 11.94 -31.53 2.17
C SER A 597 11.99 -33.01 1.85
N ASP A 598 13.13 -33.44 1.32
CA ASP A 598 13.58 -34.83 1.23
C ASP A 598 13.37 -35.68 2.50
N SER A 599 13.33 -35.05 3.67
CA SER A 599 13.30 -35.64 5.00
C SER A 599 12.01 -35.34 5.77
N CYS A 600 10.93 -34.99 5.06
CA CYS A 600 9.58 -34.78 5.61
C CYS A 600 8.65 -35.98 5.38
N ILE A 601 7.79 -36.24 6.38
CA ILE A 601 6.74 -37.28 6.35
C ILE A 601 5.37 -36.68 6.72
N PRO A 602 4.24 -37.23 6.23
CA PRO A 602 2.91 -36.92 6.74
C PRO A 602 2.66 -37.59 8.10
N LEU A 603 1.90 -36.92 8.97
CA LEU A 603 1.54 -37.44 10.31
C LEU A 603 0.08 -37.91 10.43
N HIS A 604 -0.80 -37.41 9.56
CA HIS A 604 -2.24 -37.71 9.56
C HIS A 604 -2.68 -38.21 8.17
N SER A 605 -3.97 -38.56 8.01
CA SER A 605 -4.56 -38.87 6.71
C SER A 605 -4.57 -37.66 5.76
N PHE A 606 -4.68 -37.92 4.45
CA PHE A 606 -4.79 -36.86 3.46
C PHE A 606 -6.02 -36.00 3.71
N ASP A 607 -7.19 -36.59 3.95
CA ASP A 607 -8.43 -35.82 4.12
C ASP A 607 -8.41 -34.96 5.40
N PHE A 608 -7.84 -35.46 6.51
CA PHE A 608 -7.62 -34.63 7.71
C PHE A 608 -6.71 -33.43 7.41
N MET A 609 -5.55 -33.67 6.79
CA MET A 609 -4.59 -32.62 6.40
C MET A 609 -5.23 -31.61 5.43
N TYR A 610 -6.04 -32.10 4.50
CA TYR A 610 -6.71 -31.31 3.48
C TYR A 610 -7.75 -30.39 4.12
N ASP A 611 -8.67 -30.92 4.93
CA ASP A 611 -9.71 -30.12 5.57
C ASP A 611 -9.10 -29.11 6.58
N TYR A 612 -8.07 -29.51 7.32
CA TYR A 612 -7.33 -28.63 8.23
C TYR A 612 -6.75 -27.40 7.51
N LEU A 613 -6.12 -27.58 6.34
CA LEU A 613 -5.51 -26.50 5.57
C LEU A 613 -6.49 -25.76 4.65
N MET A 614 -7.57 -26.40 4.22
CA MET A 614 -8.57 -25.78 3.31
C MET A 614 -9.59 -24.93 4.05
N TYR A 615 -9.98 -25.28 5.28
CA TYR A 615 -10.96 -24.52 6.07
C TYR A 615 -10.35 -23.57 7.11
N THR A 616 -9.03 -23.46 7.22
CA THR A 616 -8.41 -22.43 8.08
C THR A 616 -8.54 -21.02 7.52
N ASN A 617 -8.72 -20.02 8.39
CA ASN A 617 -8.65 -18.61 8.03
C ASN A 617 -7.20 -18.13 7.79
N VAL A 618 -6.21 -18.63 8.53
CA VAL A 618 -4.80 -18.16 8.55
C VAL A 618 -3.84 -18.99 7.68
N SER A 619 -2.57 -18.61 7.67
CA SER A 619 -1.42 -19.37 7.16
C SER A 619 -0.46 -19.73 8.29
N PHE A 620 0.12 -20.92 8.26
CA PHE A 620 1.00 -21.44 9.30
C PHE A 620 2.45 -21.09 8.97
N ILE A 621 2.82 -19.86 9.34
CA ILE A 621 4.17 -19.31 9.27
C ILE A 621 4.61 -19.07 10.72
N ASP A 622 5.72 -19.70 11.09
CA ASP A 622 6.35 -19.58 12.39
C ASP A 622 6.95 -18.18 12.58
N SER A 623 6.68 -17.50 13.70
CA SER A 623 7.07 -16.10 13.88
C SER A 623 7.06 -15.66 15.34
N PHE A 624 8.24 -15.60 15.95
CA PHE A 624 8.43 -15.22 17.35
C PHE A 624 9.55 -14.19 17.56
N GLU A 625 9.59 -13.57 18.75
CA GLU A 625 10.69 -12.70 19.16
C GLU A 625 11.75 -13.50 19.94
N ASP A 626 12.94 -13.61 19.35
CA ASP A 626 14.14 -14.11 20.00
C ASP A 626 15.12 -12.94 20.16
N PRO A 627 15.38 -12.44 21.39
CA PRO A 627 16.30 -11.33 21.63
C PRO A 627 17.78 -11.73 21.49
N GLY A 628 18.08 -13.03 21.43
CA GLY A 628 19.43 -13.58 21.51
C GLY A 628 20.20 -13.68 20.18
N PRO A 629 21.38 -14.32 20.18
CA PRO A 629 22.29 -14.46 19.04
C PRO A 629 21.73 -15.25 17.85
N HIS A 630 20.61 -15.97 18.00
CA HIS A 630 19.94 -16.68 16.90
C HIS A 630 18.69 -15.96 16.39
N GLY A 631 18.28 -14.86 17.02
CA GLY A 631 17.22 -13.96 16.57
C GLY A 631 17.76 -12.56 16.30
N SER A 632 17.36 -11.60 17.14
CA SER A 632 17.69 -10.18 17.08
C SER A 632 19.19 -9.85 17.07
N GLY A 633 20.06 -10.78 17.46
CA GLY A 633 21.51 -10.67 17.31
C GLY A 633 21.99 -10.75 15.85
N ARG A 634 21.19 -11.34 14.95
CA ARG A 634 21.49 -11.50 13.51
C ARG A 634 21.08 -10.30 12.65
N TYR A 635 20.31 -9.36 13.19
CA TYR A 635 19.86 -8.13 12.52
C TYR A 635 21.04 -7.23 12.09
N SER A 636 20.93 -6.61 10.91
CA SER A 636 21.86 -5.58 10.42
C SER A 636 21.13 -4.24 10.28
N GLU A 637 21.78 -3.15 10.71
CA GLU A 637 21.23 -1.78 10.61
C GLU A 637 21.05 -1.32 9.15
N HIS A 638 21.67 -2.00 8.18
CA HIS A 638 21.47 -1.77 6.75
C HIS A 638 20.07 -2.14 6.24
N MET A 639 19.25 -2.82 7.04
CA MET A 639 17.84 -3.10 6.73
C MET A 639 16.91 -1.89 6.98
N LEU A 640 17.40 -0.83 7.61
CA LEU A 640 16.66 0.44 7.81
C LEU A 640 16.56 1.25 6.50
N PRO A 641 15.52 2.09 6.36
CA PRO A 641 14.39 2.28 7.28
C PRO A 641 13.25 1.23 7.16
N GLU A 642 13.25 0.38 6.15
CA GLU A 642 12.10 -0.44 5.75
C GLU A 642 11.81 -1.59 6.72
N VAL A 643 12.85 -2.16 7.35
CA VAL A 643 12.71 -3.15 8.44
C VAL A 643 13.40 -2.61 9.70
N GLU A 644 12.61 -2.18 10.68
CA GLU A 644 13.14 -1.77 11.98
C GLU A 644 13.44 -3.01 12.86
N LYS A 645 14.45 -2.91 13.73
CA LYS A 645 14.87 -4.04 14.59
C LYS A 645 13.73 -4.62 15.44
N LYS A 646 12.76 -3.80 15.86
CA LYS A 646 11.58 -4.18 16.66
C LYS A 646 10.64 -5.15 15.93
N ASP A 647 10.66 -5.14 14.60
CA ASP A 647 9.76 -5.90 13.74
C ASP A 647 10.43 -7.19 13.23
N PHE A 648 11.75 -7.34 13.44
CA PHE A 648 12.54 -8.48 12.99
C PHE A 648 12.19 -9.73 13.81
N ARG A 649 11.67 -10.76 13.12
CA ARG A 649 11.23 -12.03 13.72
C ARG A 649 12.14 -13.19 13.32
N LYS A 650 12.02 -14.28 14.08
CA LYS A 650 12.62 -15.57 13.81
C LYS A 650 11.51 -16.59 13.60
N GLY A 651 11.76 -17.59 12.76
CA GLY A 651 10.86 -18.72 12.58
C GLY A 651 11.51 -19.85 11.78
N ALA A 652 10.82 -20.98 11.71
CA ALA A 652 11.15 -22.09 10.83
C ALA A 652 10.98 -21.71 9.34
N GLN A 653 11.88 -22.23 8.51
CA GLN A 653 11.76 -22.23 7.04
C GLN A 653 10.46 -22.86 6.53
N TRP A 654 9.96 -23.89 7.24
CA TRP A 654 8.86 -24.74 6.80
C TRP A 654 7.52 -24.06 7.03
N PHE A 655 6.88 -23.63 5.95
CA PHE A 655 5.59 -22.95 5.96
C PHE A 655 4.48 -23.79 5.34
N THR A 656 3.24 -23.52 5.76
CA THR A 656 2.07 -23.71 4.88
C THR A 656 1.29 -22.40 4.76
N MET A 657 0.85 -22.05 3.55
CA MET A 657 0.21 -20.76 3.30
C MET A 657 -0.88 -20.76 2.26
N LYS A 658 -1.82 -19.83 2.43
CA LYS A 658 -2.92 -19.56 1.50
C LYS A 658 -2.46 -18.74 0.29
N ARG A 659 -3.15 -18.89 -0.84
CA ARG A 659 -2.77 -18.31 -2.14
C ARG A 659 -2.42 -16.82 -2.12
N GLN A 660 -3.08 -16.01 -1.29
CA GLN A 660 -2.80 -14.57 -1.19
C GLN A 660 -1.37 -14.30 -0.69
N HIS A 661 -0.92 -15.01 0.36
CA HIS A 661 0.45 -14.91 0.87
C HIS A 661 1.49 -15.43 -0.14
N ALA A 662 1.19 -16.53 -0.85
CA ALA A 662 2.03 -17.01 -1.94
C ALA A 662 2.21 -15.96 -3.05
N VAL A 663 1.13 -15.30 -3.48
CA VAL A 663 1.18 -14.20 -4.46
C VAL A 663 2.00 -13.03 -3.92
N ILE A 664 1.78 -12.62 -2.66
CA ILE A 664 2.54 -11.54 -2.00
C ILE A 664 4.05 -11.81 -2.00
N ILE A 665 4.47 -13.05 -1.69
CA ILE A 665 5.89 -13.46 -1.75
C ILE A 665 6.45 -13.41 -3.18
N THR A 666 5.67 -13.78 -4.20
CA THR A 666 6.12 -13.66 -5.59
C THR A 666 6.17 -12.21 -6.08
N ALA A 667 5.30 -11.34 -5.57
CA ALA A 667 5.23 -9.93 -5.94
C ALA A 667 6.28 -9.05 -5.23
N ASP A 668 6.75 -9.42 -4.04
CA ASP A 668 7.70 -8.58 -3.31
C ASP A 668 9.07 -8.50 -3.99
N SER A 669 9.59 -7.27 -4.04
CA SER A 669 10.95 -6.97 -4.45
C SER A 669 11.66 -6.06 -3.45
N LEU A 670 10.92 -5.42 -2.54
CA LEU A 670 11.46 -4.43 -1.62
C LEU A 670 12.05 -5.09 -0.39
N TYR A 671 11.24 -5.86 0.35
CA TYR A 671 11.66 -6.46 1.61
C TYR A 671 12.64 -7.62 1.36
N TYR A 672 12.32 -8.49 0.41
CA TYR A 672 13.22 -9.52 -0.13
C TYR A 672 14.60 -8.97 -0.49
N SER A 673 14.73 -7.77 -1.07
CA SER A 673 16.05 -7.20 -1.39
C SER A 673 16.89 -6.93 -0.14
N LYS A 674 16.28 -6.52 0.98
CA LYS A 674 16.96 -6.29 2.26
C LYS A 674 17.47 -7.60 2.86
N PHE A 675 16.70 -8.68 2.76
CA PHE A 675 17.15 -10.01 3.19
C PHE A 675 18.24 -10.57 2.26
N ARG A 676 18.06 -10.49 0.94
CA ARG A 676 19.08 -10.86 -0.07
C ARG A 676 20.42 -10.16 0.18
N ASP A 677 20.40 -8.86 0.41
CA ASP A 677 21.61 -8.04 0.45
C ASP A 677 22.24 -7.99 1.85
N TYR A 678 21.47 -8.14 2.93
CA TYR A 678 21.94 -7.94 4.31
C TYR A 678 21.67 -9.11 5.28
N CYS A 679 20.85 -10.11 4.94
CA CYS A 679 20.67 -11.33 5.75
C CYS A 679 21.39 -12.54 5.14
N LYS A 680 22.72 -12.59 5.35
CA LYS A 680 23.60 -13.64 4.83
C LYS A 680 24.74 -13.97 5.82
N PRO A 681 25.40 -15.15 5.68
CA PRO A 681 26.57 -15.49 6.49
C PRO A 681 27.72 -14.48 6.32
N GLY A 682 28.40 -14.16 7.42
CA GLY A 682 29.52 -13.21 7.48
C GLY A 682 29.16 -11.72 7.39
N MET A 683 27.89 -11.33 7.21
CA MET A 683 27.49 -9.92 7.13
C MET A 683 27.75 -9.20 8.47
N ASP A 684 28.47 -8.09 8.44
CA ASP A 684 28.84 -7.30 9.63
C ASP A 684 29.52 -8.11 10.76
N GLY A 685 30.20 -9.20 10.39
CA GLY A 685 30.81 -10.15 11.33
C GLY A 685 29.83 -11.12 12.00
N ARG A 686 28.60 -11.25 11.46
CA ARG A 686 27.49 -12.05 12.00
C ARG A 686 26.96 -13.01 10.95
N ASN A 687 26.20 -14.02 11.36
CA ASN A 687 25.53 -14.95 10.45
C ASN A 687 24.02 -14.76 10.52
N CYS A 688 23.42 -14.30 9.41
CA CYS A 688 21.97 -14.22 9.23
C CYS A 688 21.54 -15.20 8.12
N TYR A 689 20.38 -15.81 8.30
CA TYR A 689 19.84 -16.89 7.47
C TYR A 689 18.47 -16.42 6.96
N SER A 690 18.39 -16.05 5.68
CA SER A 690 17.18 -15.42 5.11
C SER A 690 15.95 -16.31 5.22
N ASP A 691 16.14 -17.62 5.11
CA ASP A 691 15.17 -18.70 5.29
C ASP A 691 14.56 -18.77 6.71
N GLU A 692 15.26 -18.32 7.75
CA GLU A 692 14.78 -18.30 9.14
C GLU A 692 14.19 -16.93 9.58
N HIS A 693 14.24 -15.90 8.72
CA HIS A 693 13.93 -14.51 9.10
C HIS A 693 13.06 -13.72 8.11
N TYR A 694 13.11 -13.99 6.81
CA TYR A 694 12.40 -13.21 5.79
C TYR A 694 10.89 -13.29 5.97
N LEU A 695 10.29 -14.47 5.77
CA LEU A 695 8.83 -14.65 5.86
C LEU A 695 8.25 -14.29 7.25
N PRO A 696 8.88 -14.70 8.38
CA PRO A 696 8.42 -14.31 9.72
C PRO A 696 8.35 -12.78 9.89
N THR A 697 9.43 -12.07 9.56
CA THR A 697 9.49 -10.60 9.67
C THR A 697 8.52 -9.92 8.70
N PHE A 698 8.47 -10.40 7.46
CA PHE A 698 7.70 -9.81 6.37
C PHE A 698 6.20 -9.84 6.67
N PHE A 699 5.64 -10.99 7.06
CA PHE A 699 4.22 -11.05 7.41
C PHE A 699 3.91 -10.39 8.75
N HIS A 700 4.79 -10.44 9.75
CA HIS A 700 4.60 -9.70 11.00
C HIS A 700 4.39 -8.18 10.79
N MET A 701 5.07 -7.57 9.81
CA MET A 701 4.93 -6.15 9.46
C MET A 701 3.69 -5.77 8.63
N LEU A 702 2.99 -6.75 8.07
CA LEU A 702 2.05 -6.55 6.95
C LEU A 702 0.69 -7.23 7.13
N ASP A 703 0.68 -8.48 7.59
CA ASP A 703 -0.53 -9.19 8.01
C ASP A 703 -0.25 -10.12 9.21
N PRO A 704 -0.01 -9.55 10.41
CA PRO A 704 0.19 -10.33 11.64
C PRO A 704 -1.09 -11.04 12.13
N ALA A 705 -2.24 -10.81 11.49
CA ALA A 705 -3.52 -11.47 11.81
C ALA A 705 -3.84 -12.63 10.84
N GLY A 706 -3.29 -12.59 9.62
CA GLY A 706 -3.37 -13.66 8.63
C GLY A 706 -2.39 -14.82 8.86
N ILE A 707 -1.46 -14.72 9.82
CA ILE A 707 -0.52 -15.78 10.19
C ILE A 707 -0.76 -16.35 11.59
N ALA A 708 -0.49 -17.65 11.76
CA ALA A 708 -0.65 -18.36 13.03
C ALA A 708 0.48 -18.07 14.05
N ASN A 709 1.63 -17.54 13.61
CA ASN A 709 2.89 -17.40 14.37
C ASN A 709 3.57 -18.73 14.78
N TRP A 710 3.07 -19.87 14.29
CA TRP A 710 3.67 -21.20 14.42
C TRP A 710 3.50 -22.01 13.11
N SER A 711 4.21 -23.13 12.97
CA SER A 711 4.20 -23.99 11.77
C SER A 711 3.66 -25.39 12.02
N VAL A 712 2.91 -25.94 11.05
CA VAL A 712 2.39 -27.32 11.05
C VAL A 712 3.45 -28.41 10.79
N THR A 713 4.74 -28.07 10.84
CA THR A 713 5.85 -29.02 10.64
C THR A 713 6.63 -29.24 11.94
N HIS A 714 6.49 -30.42 12.55
CA HIS A 714 7.22 -30.82 13.75
C HIS A 714 8.72 -30.95 13.48
N VAL A 715 9.53 -30.38 14.37
CA VAL A 715 11.00 -30.44 14.36
C VAL A 715 11.50 -30.56 15.80
N ASP A 716 12.17 -31.65 16.12
CA ASP A 716 12.70 -31.94 17.47
C ASP A 716 14.05 -31.24 17.72
N TRP A 717 14.04 -30.24 18.61
CA TRP A 717 15.21 -29.48 19.03
C TRP A 717 15.76 -29.86 20.42
N SER A 718 15.28 -30.97 21.01
CA SER A 718 15.63 -31.41 22.38
C SER A 718 17.14 -31.55 22.61
N GLU A 719 17.90 -31.93 21.57
CA GLU A 719 19.36 -32.09 21.63
C GLU A 719 20.14 -30.76 21.77
N GLY A 720 19.51 -29.60 21.53
CA GLY A 720 20.15 -28.28 21.64
C GLY A 720 21.29 -28.00 20.64
N LYS A 721 21.44 -28.83 19.60
CA LYS A 721 22.47 -28.72 18.56
C LYS A 721 22.11 -27.67 17.50
N TRP A 722 23.09 -27.29 16.67
CA TRP A 722 22.89 -26.43 15.48
C TRP A 722 21.92 -26.99 14.43
N HIS A 723 21.62 -28.29 14.51
CA HIS A 723 20.62 -28.97 13.70
C HIS A 723 19.72 -29.79 14.63
N PRO A 724 18.41 -29.91 14.33
CA PRO A 724 17.49 -30.71 15.12
C PRO A 724 17.81 -32.20 15.06
N LYS A 725 17.27 -32.98 16.02
CA LYS A 725 17.39 -34.44 16.08
C LYS A 725 17.03 -35.05 14.73
N SER A 726 17.74 -36.11 14.35
CA SER A 726 17.34 -36.97 13.22
C SER A 726 16.92 -38.33 13.73
N TYR A 727 15.83 -38.86 13.18
CA TYR A 727 15.25 -40.14 13.58
C TYR A 727 15.87 -41.28 12.76
N THR A 728 16.43 -42.27 13.45
CA THR A 728 16.94 -43.52 12.86
C THR A 728 15.82 -44.55 12.73
N ALA A 729 16.07 -45.68 12.07
CA ALA A 729 15.08 -46.75 11.93
C ALA A 729 14.55 -47.26 13.30
N GLN A 730 15.37 -47.21 14.36
CA GLN A 730 15.01 -47.67 15.71
C GLN A 730 14.13 -46.68 16.50
N ASP A 731 14.13 -45.38 16.16
CA ASP A 731 13.22 -44.41 16.78
C ASP A 731 11.74 -44.66 16.37
N ILE A 732 11.53 -45.29 15.21
CA ILE A 732 10.23 -45.35 14.53
C ILE A 732 9.29 -46.35 15.22
N THR A 733 8.48 -45.82 16.12
CA THR A 733 7.46 -46.53 16.88
C THR A 733 6.10 -45.88 16.68
N TYR A 734 5.02 -46.64 16.88
CA TYR A 734 3.65 -46.09 16.87
C TYR A 734 3.50 -44.98 17.92
N ASP A 735 4.07 -45.17 19.12
CA ASP A 735 3.99 -44.19 20.20
C ASP A 735 4.78 -42.91 19.90
N LEU A 736 5.91 -42.96 19.17
CA LEU A 736 6.58 -41.73 18.70
C LEU A 736 5.65 -40.91 17.80
N ILE A 737 5.04 -41.52 16.79
CA ILE A 737 4.14 -40.82 15.87
C ILE A 737 2.91 -40.29 16.63
N ARG A 738 2.30 -41.13 17.47
CA ARG A 738 1.15 -40.77 18.31
C ARG A 738 1.47 -39.57 19.22
N ASN A 739 2.62 -39.58 19.88
CA ASN A 739 3.06 -38.47 20.72
C ASN A 739 3.18 -37.18 19.92
N ILE A 740 3.83 -37.20 18.74
CA ILE A 740 3.95 -36.02 17.87
C ILE A 740 2.58 -35.52 17.41
N THR A 741 1.67 -36.41 16.99
CA THR A 741 0.28 -36.05 16.59
C THR A 741 -0.59 -35.53 17.74
N SER A 742 -0.17 -35.74 19.00
CA SER A 742 -0.91 -35.28 20.18
C SER A 742 -0.51 -33.87 20.66
N ILE A 743 0.55 -33.28 20.10
CA ILE A 743 1.03 -31.95 20.52
C ILE A 743 0.10 -30.87 19.96
N ASP A 744 -0.51 -30.10 20.86
CA ASP A 744 -1.42 -28.99 20.58
C ASP A 744 -0.91 -27.64 21.16
N GLU A 745 0.37 -27.59 21.52
CA GLU A 745 1.10 -26.39 21.93
C GLU A 745 2.42 -26.24 21.15
N SER A 746 2.66 -25.05 20.59
CA SER A 746 3.92 -24.65 19.99
C SER A 746 4.84 -24.06 21.06
N VAL A 747 6.08 -24.55 21.14
CA VAL A 747 7.05 -24.16 22.17
C VAL A 747 8.29 -23.56 21.51
N HIS A 748 8.58 -22.30 21.85
CA HIS A 748 9.77 -21.58 21.41
C HIS A 748 10.68 -21.29 22.60
N VAL A 749 11.99 -21.43 22.43
CA VAL A 749 12.99 -21.10 23.45
C VAL A 749 13.89 -20.00 22.92
N THR A 750 14.05 -18.91 23.67
CA THR A 750 14.95 -17.81 23.28
C THR A 750 16.41 -18.26 23.30
N SER A 751 17.23 -17.66 22.43
CA SER A 751 18.65 -18.04 22.29
C SER A 751 19.59 -17.30 23.23
N ASP A 752 19.07 -16.36 24.03
CA ASP A 752 19.86 -15.60 25.00
C ASP A 752 20.17 -16.41 26.27
N ALA A 753 20.94 -15.82 27.20
CA ALA A 753 21.38 -16.48 28.41
C ALA A 753 20.25 -16.91 29.37
N ARG A 754 19.05 -16.33 29.24
CA ARG A 754 17.89 -16.67 30.08
C ARG A 754 17.12 -17.91 29.60
N LYS A 755 17.15 -18.19 28.29
CA LYS A 755 16.34 -19.24 27.64
C LYS A 755 14.86 -19.17 28.04
N GLU A 756 14.27 -17.99 27.91
CA GLU A 756 12.85 -17.78 28.20
C GLU A 756 12.01 -18.66 27.26
N ILE A 757 11.07 -19.42 27.84
CA ILE A 757 10.21 -20.36 27.10
C ILE A 757 8.88 -19.66 26.81
N GLN A 758 8.54 -19.56 25.53
CA GLN A 758 7.25 -19.06 25.05
C GLN A 758 6.43 -20.28 24.64
N ILE A 759 5.23 -20.43 25.22
CA ILE A 759 4.30 -21.52 24.90
C ILE A 759 3.04 -20.90 24.31
N THR A 760 2.66 -21.32 23.11
CA THR A 760 1.50 -20.81 22.37
C THR A 760 0.57 -21.97 22.01
N PRO A 761 -0.71 -21.98 22.43
CA PRO A 761 -1.64 -23.03 22.05
C PRO A 761 -1.93 -22.99 20.54
N CYS A 762 -1.97 -24.16 19.90
CA CYS A 762 -2.25 -24.30 18.49
C CYS A 762 -3.75 -24.14 18.22
N LEU A 763 -4.15 -22.88 17.96
CA LEU A 763 -5.53 -22.52 17.67
C LEU A 763 -5.82 -22.59 16.17
N TRP A 764 -6.73 -23.48 15.79
CA TRP A 764 -7.29 -23.61 14.44
C TRP A 764 -8.69 -22.98 14.44
N ASN A 765 -8.88 -21.88 13.70
CA ASN A 765 -10.14 -21.10 13.70
C ASN A 765 -10.67 -20.68 15.10
N GLY A 766 -9.84 -20.73 16.14
CA GLY A 766 -10.20 -20.46 17.54
C GLY A 766 -10.34 -21.70 18.44
N GLU A 767 -10.39 -22.91 17.87
CA GLU A 767 -10.39 -24.17 18.62
C GLU A 767 -8.96 -24.68 18.85
N ARG A 768 -8.66 -25.27 20.01
CA ARG A 768 -7.40 -25.98 20.26
C ARG A 768 -7.39 -27.29 19.47
N ARG A 769 -6.38 -27.49 18.62
CA ARG A 769 -6.20 -28.66 17.75
C ARG A 769 -4.72 -29.07 17.73
N PRO A 770 -4.37 -30.32 17.34
CA PRO A 770 -3.00 -30.71 17.08
C PRO A 770 -2.28 -29.71 16.16
N CYS A 771 -1.03 -29.37 16.46
CA CYS A 771 -0.24 -28.45 15.66
C CYS A 771 0.21 -29.10 14.34
N TYR A 772 0.73 -30.33 14.40
CA TYR A 772 1.64 -30.82 13.37
C TYR A 772 0.97 -31.78 12.38
N LEU A 773 0.93 -31.38 11.11
CA LEU A 773 0.47 -32.20 9.98
C LEU A 773 1.62 -32.99 9.34
N PHE A 774 2.85 -32.51 9.53
CA PHE A 774 4.08 -33.08 9.00
C PHE A 774 5.15 -33.15 10.09
N ALA A 775 6.09 -34.08 9.97
CA ALA A 775 7.31 -34.08 10.77
C ALA A 775 8.54 -34.18 9.87
N ARG A 776 9.67 -33.63 10.33
CA ARG A 776 10.93 -33.62 9.58
C ARG A 776 12.03 -34.44 10.28
N LYS A 777 13.10 -34.72 9.54
CA LYS A 777 14.40 -35.29 9.95
C LYS A 777 14.42 -36.81 10.10
N PHE A 778 13.56 -37.49 9.35
CA PHE A 778 13.58 -38.93 9.19
C PHE A 778 14.70 -39.33 8.21
N LEU A 779 15.55 -40.29 8.59
CA LEU A 779 16.60 -40.82 7.73
C LEU A 779 16.02 -41.81 6.69
N PRO A 780 16.63 -42.02 5.51
CA PRO A 780 16.08 -42.90 4.46
C PRO A 780 15.73 -44.32 4.93
N GLU A 781 16.51 -44.87 5.85
CA GLU A 781 16.31 -46.17 6.52
C GLU A 781 14.99 -46.31 7.30
N THR A 782 14.33 -45.20 7.65
CA THR A 782 13.04 -45.21 8.37
C THR A 782 11.85 -45.61 7.50
N LEU A 783 12.03 -45.63 6.17
CA LEU A 783 10.97 -45.77 5.17
C LEU A 783 10.09 -47.00 5.40
N ASP A 784 10.68 -48.18 5.59
CA ASP A 784 9.92 -49.43 5.64
C ASP A 784 9.11 -49.53 6.95
N ASN A 785 9.67 -49.07 8.07
CA ASN A 785 8.96 -48.96 9.35
C ASN A 785 7.79 -47.95 9.25
N LEU A 786 7.99 -46.82 8.58
CA LEU A 786 6.92 -45.84 8.34
C LEU A 786 5.83 -46.39 7.41
N ILE A 787 6.19 -47.11 6.35
CA ILE A 787 5.25 -47.75 5.40
C ILE A 787 4.42 -48.85 6.05
N HIS A 788 4.99 -49.55 7.04
CA HIS A 788 4.32 -50.55 7.87
C HIS A 788 3.36 -49.91 8.89
N LEU A 789 3.77 -48.82 9.56
CA LEU A 789 2.95 -48.13 10.55
C LEU A 789 1.87 -47.22 9.94
N PHE A 790 2.03 -46.75 8.69
CA PHE A 790 1.13 -45.79 8.04
C PHE A 790 -0.37 -46.09 8.19
N PRO A 791 -0.87 -47.31 7.91
CA PRO A 791 -2.30 -47.62 8.06
C PRO A 791 -2.82 -47.50 9.50
N ASN A 792 -1.94 -47.63 10.50
CA ASN A 792 -2.33 -47.61 11.91
C ASN A 792 -2.47 -46.18 12.44
N TYR A 793 -1.64 -45.23 11.98
CA TYR A 793 -1.69 -43.84 12.46
C TYR A 793 -2.51 -42.88 11.58
N THR A 794 -2.87 -43.26 10.34
CA THR A 794 -3.75 -42.44 9.47
C THR A 794 -5.23 -42.83 9.49
N THR A 795 -5.65 -43.75 10.36
CA THR A 795 -7.04 -44.27 10.41
C THR A 795 -7.81 -43.75 11.64
N ILE A 796 -7.32 -42.66 12.25
CA ILE A 796 -7.87 -41.99 13.45
C ILE A 796 -8.16 -40.53 13.12
#